data_AF-A0A085WP92-F1
#
_entry.id   AF-A0A085WP92-F1
#
_cell.length_a   1.000
_cell.length_b   1.000
_cell.length_c   1.000
_cell.angle_alpha   90.00
_cell.angle_beta   90.00
_cell.angle_gamma   90.00
#
_symmetry.space_group_name_H-M   'P 1'
#
loop_
_entity.id
_entity.type
_entity.pdbx_description
1 polymer ?
#
loop_
_entity_poly.entity_id
_entity_poly.type
_entity_poly.pdbx_seq_one_letter_code
_entity_poly.pdbx_strand_id
1 'polypeptide(L)'
;MDIEKLSPEEKRALLERMLRAGRNTVPVKMEEHGTFKALRSRLAVVSKWTNIHPFFKAQQGLTRDTTRINGREFLNFSTYNYLGLSGDPRVSAAAKEAIDRYGTSPSASRIATGEKELHRELEAALASWLGAEAALVLVSGHATNVTVIGHLFNRRDLILYDSLAHNSIVQGVTLSGARARPFRHNDLEHLRSLLQEHRGEAERALIVTEGVFSMDGDIPDLPKLIEIKREFNAFLMVDEAHSLGVLGATGRGIQEHFGVKSSDVDIWMGTLSKSLASCGGYIAGSSELIRYLKYTTPGFIFSVGLTPPNTAAALAALQIMASEPERVTRLQHNARFFLAQAQAAGLDTYLAMGTPILPVVTGSSFRALKLSDTLHRRGINVDPVISPAVEQDKARLRFFVSSQHTEEQIRQAVQAMVEEIAKLPSRTTVIGETLSTLPSRDLPDLPSGRICDPGLVFQRRAKLVDPLSGEREKHFDPEKEDANAVAARAFYKRLGAGEDIDASLLDASLVVEVPGVEGQAAAGRWQGRTAFQDYLRHQRKVRPAEKWTVDYVMAYGDDLSIGGRRTLPVGEEWYLHLLTMKGGKIVRVEEVLDGGAWRGEGAPGPEAASLLVQHDATQAKENGQLMRDLYEAWVRKADIEKFIVRCAPDVVWKINGPKQLPFAGEWRGLDAVLVFWQDLAAIMDFHEFWIDALISRGDQVFSLGGFRSTAIPTNIAYSDPFLQVGTYRQGRLQHFIDYLDPRIDLAAYRPDVYE
;
A
#
# COMPACT_ATOMS: atom_id res chain seq x y z
N MET A 1 1.31 42.37 -20.72
CA MET A 1 1.31 43.58 -19.87
C MET A 1 2.69 43.66 -19.25
N ASP A 2 3.41 44.75 -19.45
CA ASP A 2 4.79 44.89 -18.98
C ASP A 2 4.78 45.14 -17.47
N ILE A 3 5.00 44.07 -16.68
CA ILE A 3 4.79 44.07 -15.22
C ILE A 3 5.69 45.09 -14.54
N GLU A 4 6.87 45.37 -15.11
CA GLU A 4 7.83 46.32 -14.54
C GLU A 4 7.33 47.76 -14.59
N LYS A 5 6.43 48.09 -15.52
CA LYS A 5 5.86 49.43 -15.68
C LYS A 5 4.59 49.68 -14.88
N LEU A 6 4.09 48.66 -14.18
CA LEU A 6 2.90 48.78 -13.34
C LEU A 6 3.23 49.47 -12.02
N SER A 7 2.36 50.37 -11.61
CA SER A 7 2.38 50.92 -10.25
C SER A 7 2.18 49.82 -9.19
N PRO A 8 2.61 50.04 -7.94
CA PRO A 8 2.37 49.11 -6.84
C PRO A 8 0.88 48.74 -6.67
N GLU A 9 -0.03 49.69 -6.87
CA GLU A 9 -1.48 49.49 -6.80
C GLU A 9 -2.00 48.59 -7.93
N GLU A 10 -1.50 48.78 -9.16
CA GLU A 10 -1.86 47.94 -10.31
C GLU A 10 -1.28 46.52 -10.18
N LYS A 11 -0.07 46.39 -9.61
CA LYS A 11 0.52 45.07 -9.28
C LYS A 11 -0.32 44.34 -8.24
N ARG A 12 -0.78 45.04 -7.21
CA ARG A 12 -1.67 44.47 -6.18
C ARG A 12 -3.02 44.04 -6.75
N ALA A 13 -3.63 44.88 -7.58
CA ALA A 13 -4.89 44.55 -8.26
C ALA A 13 -4.74 43.38 -9.25
N LEU A 14 -3.60 43.27 -9.94
CA LEU A 14 -3.27 42.14 -10.80
C LEU A 14 -3.09 40.86 -9.97
N LEU A 15 -2.38 40.93 -8.84
CA LEU A 15 -2.20 39.80 -7.91
C LEU A 15 -3.54 39.32 -7.36
N GLU A 16 -4.42 40.23 -6.95
CA GLU A 16 -5.78 39.92 -6.51
C GLU A 16 -6.61 39.27 -7.62
N ARG A 17 -6.47 39.74 -8.88
CA ARG A 17 -7.11 39.10 -10.05
C ARG A 17 -6.54 37.72 -10.34
N MET A 18 -5.24 37.49 -10.22
CA MET A 18 -4.60 36.19 -10.46
C MET A 18 -4.95 35.19 -9.36
N LEU A 19 -4.99 35.62 -8.10
CA LEU A 19 -5.45 34.81 -6.96
C LEU A 19 -6.94 34.44 -7.07
N ARG A 20 -7.76 35.30 -7.71
CA ARG A 20 -9.16 34.98 -8.05
C ARG A 20 -9.28 34.10 -9.30
N ALA A 21 -8.45 34.31 -10.32
CA ALA A 21 -8.49 33.59 -11.60
C ALA A 21 -7.96 32.16 -11.51
N GLY A 22 -7.08 31.85 -10.56
CA GLY A 22 -6.65 30.49 -10.22
C GLY A 22 -7.72 29.65 -9.51
N ARG A 23 -8.88 30.23 -9.20
CA ARG A 23 -10.02 29.53 -8.60
C ARG A 23 -11.22 29.53 -9.53
N ASN A 24 -11.03 29.01 -10.75
CA ASN A 24 -12.16 28.30 -11.37
C ASN A 24 -12.31 26.98 -10.62
N THR A 25 -12.92 27.03 -9.44
CA THR A 25 -13.48 25.86 -8.78
C THR A 25 -14.69 25.44 -9.60
N VAL A 26 -14.44 24.83 -10.76
CA VAL A 26 -15.48 24.05 -11.42
C VAL A 26 -15.86 22.98 -10.40
N PRO A 27 -17.12 22.85 -9.99
CA PRO A 27 -17.53 21.74 -9.14
C PRO A 27 -17.15 20.46 -9.86
N VAL A 28 -16.11 19.77 -9.38
CA VAL A 28 -15.80 18.42 -9.87
C VAL A 28 -16.98 17.58 -9.41
N LYS A 29 -17.77 17.07 -10.35
CA LYS A 29 -18.82 16.11 -10.01
C LYS A 29 -18.16 14.92 -9.33
N MET A 30 -18.83 14.32 -8.35
CA MET A 30 -18.24 13.17 -7.64
C MET A 30 -17.85 12.06 -8.63
N GLU A 31 -18.61 11.88 -9.72
CA GLU A 31 -18.28 10.91 -10.78
C GLU A 31 -16.94 11.15 -11.48
N GLU A 32 -16.46 12.39 -11.47
CA GLU A 32 -15.23 12.83 -12.13
C GLU A 32 -14.01 12.77 -11.18
N HIS A 33 -14.26 12.67 -9.87
CA HIS A 33 -13.24 12.59 -8.84
C HIS A 33 -12.45 11.27 -8.94
N GLY A 34 -11.11 11.35 -8.90
CA GLY A 34 -10.22 10.18 -9.08
C GLY A 34 -10.54 9.03 -8.12
N THR A 35 -10.77 9.33 -6.84
CA THR A 35 -11.15 8.32 -5.82
C THR A 35 -12.46 7.58 -6.16
N PHE A 36 -13.45 8.29 -6.72
CA PHE A 36 -14.71 7.65 -7.12
C PHE A 36 -14.54 6.79 -8.37
N LYS A 37 -13.74 7.26 -9.35
CA LYS A 37 -13.37 6.44 -10.51
C LYS A 37 -12.66 5.16 -10.09
N ALA A 38 -11.72 5.24 -9.15
CA ALA A 38 -11.04 4.08 -8.59
C ALA A 38 -11.99 3.12 -7.86
N LEU A 39 -12.92 3.63 -7.06
CA LEU A 39 -13.99 2.83 -6.44
C LEU A 39 -14.82 2.12 -7.51
N ARG A 40 -15.28 2.84 -8.54
CA ARG A 40 -16.09 2.28 -9.63
C ARG A 40 -15.36 1.14 -10.35
N SER A 41 -14.06 1.28 -10.61
CA SER A 41 -13.24 0.21 -11.20
C SER A 41 -13.17 -1.01 -10.30
N ARG A 42 -12.95 -0.84 -8.99
CA ARG A 42 -12.92 -1.95 -8.01
C ARG A 42 -14.26 -2.66 -7.93
N LEU A 43 -15.38 -1.93 -7.89
CA LEU A 43 -16.74 -2.50 -7.88
C LEU A 43 -17.02 -3.30 -9.16
N ALA A 44 -16.55 -2.83 -10.32
CA ALA A 44 -16.71 -3.54 -11.58
C ALA A 44 -15.98 -4.89 -11.59
N VAL A 45 -14.80 -4.98 -10.97
CA VAL A 45 -14.07 -6.25 -10.80
C VAL A 45 -14.84 -7.22 -9.92
N VAL A 46 -15.30 -6.76 -8.75
CA VAL A 46 -16.11 -7.59 -7.83
C VAL A 46 -17.35 -8.13 -8.55
N SER A 47 -18.06 -7.27 -9.27
CA SER A 47 -19.30 -7.62 -9.99
C SER A 47 -19.08 -8.63 -11.12
N LYS A 48 -17.87 -8.70 -11.70
CA LYS A 48 -17.52 -9.71 -12.70
C LYS A 48 -17.28 -11.08 -12.06
N TRP A 49 -16.81 -11.12 -10.82
CA TRP A 49 -16.27 -12.34 -10.21
C TRP A 49 -17.26 -13.03 -9.26
N THR A 50 -18.24 -12.27 -8.79
CA THR A 50 -19.31 -12.76 -7.93
C THR A 50 -20.65 -12.57 -8.61
N ASN A 51 -21.51 -13.59 -8.58
CA ASN A 51 -22.90 -13.44 -9.06
C ASN A 51 -23.72 -12.59 -8.09
N ILE A 52 -23.30 -12.56 -6.82
CA ILE A 52 -23.94 -11.79 -5.76
C ILE A 52 -22.89 -10.86 -5.18
N HIS A 53 -23.15 -9.56 -5.26
CA HIS A 53 -22.26 -8.56 -4.71
C HIS A 53 -22.04 -8.83 -3.20
N PRO A 54 -20.78 -8.99 -2.73
CA PRO A 54 -20.49 -9.45 -1.38
C PRO A 54 -20.86 -8.40 -0.33
N PHE A 55 -20.90 -7.12 -0.70
CA PHE A 55 -21.22 -6.02 0.21
C PHE A 55 -22.68 -5.57 0.07
N PHE A 56 -23.24 -5.06 1.17
CA PHE A 56 -24.60 -4.53 1.26
C PHE A 56 -25.72 -5.57 0.99
N LYS A 57 -25.47 -6.85 1.31
CA LYS A 57 -26.50 -7.89 1.29
C LYS A 57 -27.60 -7.54 2.31
N ALA A 58 -28.80 -7.24 1.83
CA ALA A 58 -29.93 -6.89 2.69
C ALA A 58 -30.45 -8.12 3.43
N GLN A 59 -30.31 -8.11 4.76
CA GLN A 59 -30.86 -9.14 5.65
C GLN A 59 -32.34 -8.85 5.94
N GLN A 60 -33.17 -9.89 5.92
CA GLN A 60 -34.60 -9.81 6.19
C GLN A 60 -34.90 -10.46 7.55
N GLY A 61 -35.43 -9.67 8.49
CA GLY A 61 -35.80 -10.16 9.83
C GLY A 61 -34.61 -10.21 10.78
N LEU A 62 -34.71 -11.08 11.80
CA LEU A 62 -33.67 -11.24 12.81
C LEU A 62 -32.49 -12.04 12.26
N THR A 63 -31.28 -11.58 12.55
CA THR A 63 -30.06 -12.29 12.17
C THR A 63 -29.48 -13.05 13.36
N ARG A 64 -29.42 -14.38 13.24
CA ARG A 64 -28.99 -15.35 14.26
C ARG A 64 -27.87 -16.22 13.70
N ASP A 65 -27.80 -17.47 14.16
CA ASP A 65 -27.13 -18.58 13.46
C ASP A 65 -27.70 -18.81 12.05
N THR A 66 -28.95 -18.38 11.79
CA THR A 66 -29.51 -18.28 10.43
C THR A 66 -29.92 -16.85 10.09
N THR A 67 -30.10 -16.59 8.79
CA THR A 67 -30.60 -15.31 8.28
C THR A 67 -31.36 -15.49 6.97
N ARG A 68 -32.19 -14.52 6.60
CA ARG A 68 -32.92 -14.55 5.33
C ARG A 68 -32.45 -13.44 4.39
N ILE A 69 -32.03 -13.80 3.18
CA ILE A 69 -31.56 -12.87 2.14
C ILE A 69 -32.35 -13.16 0.86
N ASN A 70 -32.95 -12.13 0.27
CA ASN A 70 -33.78 -12.27 -0.95
C ASN A 70 -34.84 -13.39 -0.86
N GLY A 71 -35.49 -13.54 0.30
CA GLY A 71 -36.53 -14.55 0.54
C GLY A 71 -36.03 -15.97 0.84
N ARG A 72 -34.72 -16.25 0.73
CA ARG A 72 -34.11 -17.55 1.03
C ARG A 72 -33.40 -17.53 2.39
N GLU A 73 -33.49 -18.63 3.12
CA GLU A 73 -32.76 -18.81 4.39
C GLU A 73 -31.33 -19.30 4.17
N PHE A 74 -30.41 -18.82 5.01
CA PHE A 74 -28.98 -19.13 5.00
C PHE A 74 -28.51 -19.43 6.42
N LEU A 75 -27.62 -20.41 6.55
CA LEU A 75 -26.73 -20.53 7.70
C LEU A 75 -25.78 -19.32 7.72
N ASN A 76 -25.60 -18.67 8.87
CA ASN A 76 -25.03 -17.33 8.92
C ASN A 76 -23.84 -17.21 9.89
N PHE A 77 -22.68 -16.87 9.34
CA PHE A 77 -21.44 -16.58 10.06
C PHE A 77 -20.96 -15.14 9.85
N SER A 78 -21.85 -14.22 9.43
CA SER A 78 -21.51 -12.83 9.11
C SER A 78 -21.93 -11.82 10.18
N THR A 79 -22.26 -12.24 11.40
CA THR A 79 -22.71 -11.30 12.44
C THR A 79 -22.04 -11.47 13.77
N TYR A 80 -21.95 -10.37 14.51
CA TYR A 80 -21.36 -10.30 15.84
C TYR A 80 -22.39 -10.58 16.96
N ASN A 81 -23.46 -11.32 16.65
CA ASN A 81 -24.49 -11.73 17.61
C ASN A 81 -24.03 -12.95 18.43
N TYR A 82 -22.91 -12.77 19.14
CA TYR A 82 -22.19 -13.84 19.82
C TYR A 82 -23.06 -14.64 20.79
N LEU A 83 -23.90 -13.97 21.57
CA LEU A 83 -24.75 -14.61 22.59
C LEU A 83 -26.21 -14.83 22.16
N GLY A 84 -26.54 -14.51 20.90
CA GLY A 84 -27.89 -14.66 20.36
C GLY A 84 -28.92 -13.69 20.97
N LEU A 85 -28.46 -12.56 21.52
CA LEU A 85 -29.29 -11.63 22.31
C LEU A 85 -30.02 -10.59 21.46
N SER A 86 -29.54 -10.27 20.25
CA SER A 86 -30.22 -9.29 19.37
C SER A 86 -31.60 -9.74 18.90
N GLY A 87 -31.90 -11.04 19.01
CA GLY A 87 -33.21 -11.63 18.73
C GLY A 87 -33.91 -12.21 19.97
N ASP A 88 -33.44 -11.90 21.17
CA ASP A 88 -34.08 -12.35 22.42
C ASP A 88 -35.37 -11.54 22.67
N PRO A 89 -36.51 -12.20 22.98
CA PRO A 89 -37.79 -11.53 23.17
C PRO A 89 -37.78 -10.57 24.37
N ARG A 90 -36.96 -10.82 25.41
CA ARG A 90 -36.86 -9.97 26.60
C ARG A 90 -36.13 -8.67 26.29
N VAL A 91 -35.05 -8.73 25.51
CA VAL A 91 -34.34 -7.53 25.01
C VAL A 91 -35.27 -6.69 24.14
N SER A 92 -36.03 -7.34 23.25
CA SER A 92 -37.02 -6.67 22.40
C SER A 92 -38.16 -6.04 23.21
N ALA A 93 -38.61 -6.71 24.27
CA ALA A 93 -39.65 -6.19 25.17
C ALA A 93 -39.16 -4.95 25.93
N ALA A 94 -37.94 -4.99 26.49
CA ALA A 94 -37.34 -3.86 27.18
C ALA A 94 -37.20 -2.63 26.26
N ALA A 95 -36.80 -2.83 25.00
CA ALA A 95 -36.73 -1.75 24.01
C ALA A 95 -38.10 -1.15 23.72
N LYS A 96 -39.15 -1.97 23.59
CA LYS A 96 -40.54 -1.51 23.36
C LYS A 96 -41.08 -0.72 24.56
N GLU A 97 -40.88 -1.22 25.78
CA GLU A 97 -41.28 -0.52 26.99
C GLU A 97 -40.59 0.84 27.12
N ALA A 98 -39.29 0.91 26.77
CA ALA A 98 -38.57 2.17 26.73
C ALA A 98 -39.12 3.15 25.68
N ILE A 99 -39.61 2.66 24.54
CA ILE A 99 -40.30 3.50 23.54
C ILE A 99 -41.60 4.04 24.13
N ASP A 100 -42.41 3.20 24.77
CA ASP A 100 -43.69 3.60 25.36
C ASP A 100 -43.49 4.64 26.47
N ARG A 101 -42.42 4.53 27.26
CA ARG A 101 -42.14 5.42 28.39
C ARG A 101 -41.37 6.70 28.02
N TYR A 102 -40.35 6.61 27.17
CA TYR A 102 -39.39 7.69 26.92
C TYR A 102 -39.38 8.16 25.46
N GLY A 103 -40.09 7.48 24.56
CA GLY A 103 -40.05 7.73 23.12
C GLY A 103 -38.80 7.15 22.44
N THR A 104 -38.64 7.46 21.15
CA THR A 104 -37.57 6.91 20.30
C THR A 104 -36.26 7.69 20.37
N SER A 105 -36.26 8.88 20.97
CA SER A 105 -35.13 9.82 20.99
C SER A 105 -35.08 10.59 22.31
N PRO A 106 -33.88 10.86 22.86
CA PRO A 106 -33.74 11.76 23.99
C PRO A 106 -33.90 13.25 23.57
N SER A 107 -33.87 13.54 22.27
CA SER A 107 -34.13 14.84 21.64
C SER A 107 -33.23 16.01 22.08
N ALA A 108 -32.10 15.72 22.72
CA ALA A 108 -31.08 16.70 23.09
C ALA A 108 -29.76 15.99 23.45
N SER A 109 -28.69 16.76 23.61
CA SER A 109 -27.47 16.28 24.25
C SER A 109 -27.69 16.00 25.73
N ARG A 110 -26.92 15.06 26.29
CA ARG A 110 -27.09 14.65 27.69
C ARG A 110 -26.80 15.75 28.70
N ILE A 111 -25.84 16.63 28.41
CA ILE A 111 -25.50 17.75 29.30
C ILE A 111 -26.61 18.80 29.38
N ALA A 112 -27.46 18.90 28.35
CA ALA A 112 -28.60 19.80 28.34
C ALA A 112 -29.83 19.10 28.96
N THR A 113 -30.72 18.56 28.14
CA THR A 113 -32.00 17.94 28.58
C THR A 113 -32.17 16.51 28.07
N GLY A 114 -31.14 15.96 27.41
CA GLY A 114 -31.17 14.62 26.81
C GLY A 114 -30.88 13.50 27.78
N GLU A 115 -30.51 13.79 29.03
CA GLU A 115 -30.27 12.77 30.04
C GLU A 115 -31.57 12.06 30.45
N LYS A 116 -31.49 10.73 30.62
CA LYS A 116 -32.59 9.87 31.06
C LYS A 116 -32.08 8.97 32.20
N GLU A 117 -32.96 8.60 33.13
CA GLU A 117 -32.64 7.67 34.23
C GLU A 117 -32.00 6.38 33.72
N LEU A 118 -32.55 5.85 32.62
CA LEU A 118 -32.08 4.64 31.96
C LEU A 118 -30.60 4.71 31.52
N HIS A 119 -30.07 5.88 31.16
CA HIS A 119 -28.64 6.00 30.84
C HIS A 119 -27.78 5.74 32.07
N ARG A 120 -28.19 6.25 33.24
CA ARG A 120 -27.48 6.08 34.50
C ARG A 120 -27.53 4.63 34.97
N GLU A 121 -28.67 3.98 34.78
CA GLU A 121 -28.83 2.55 35.08
C GLU A 121 -27.88 1.70 34.23
N LEU A 122 -27.80 1.96 32.92
CA LEU A 122 -26.87 1.28 32.03
C LEU A 122 -25.41 1.56 32.41
N GLU A 123 -25.05 2.81 32.68
CA GLU A 123 -23.68 3.18 33.10
C GLU A 123 -23.28 2.48 34.41
N ALA A 124 -24.17 2.43 35.40
CA ALA A 124 -23.93 1.74 36.66
C ALA A 124 -23.78 0.24 36.47
N ALA A 125 -24.63 -0.37 35.63
CA ALA A 125 -24.55 -1.80 35.32
C ALA A 125 -23.26 -2.15 34.58
N LEU A 126 -22.82 -1.33 33.61
CA LEU A 126 -21.55 -1.52 32.91
C LEU A 126 -20.35 -1.38 33.84
N ALA A 127 -20.33 -0.36 34.70
CA ALA A 127 -19.27 -0.16 35.68
C ALA A 127 -19.17 -1.39 36.62
N SER A 128 -20.30 -1.85 37.15
CA SER A 128 -20.37 -3.05 37.99
C SER A 128 -19.92 -4.31 37.24
N TRP A 129 -20.29 -4.47 35.97
CA TRP A 129 -19.92 -5.65 35.17
C TRP A 129 -18.42 -5.71 34.92
N LEU A 130 -17.82 -4.58 34.58
CA LEU A 130 -16.40 -4.45 34.31
C LEU A 130 -15.56 -4.38 35.59
N GLY A 131 -16.16 -4.17 36.76
CA GLY A 131 -15.44 -3.93 38.00
C GLY A 131 -14.71 -2.57 38.02
N ALA A 132 -15.13 -1.64 37.16
CA ALA A 132 -14.63 -0.27 37.10
C ALA A 132 -15.44 0.63 38.05
N GLU A 133 -14.88 1.79 38.42
CA GLU A 133 -15.57 2.69 39.34
C GLU A 133 -16.76 3.40 38.69
N ALA A 134 -16.63 3.75 37.41
CA ALA A 134 -17.68 4.42 36.66
C ALA A 134 -17.61 4.06 35.17
N ALA A 135 -18.72 4.30 34.46
CA ALA A 135 -18.79 4.20 33.01
C ALA A 135 -19.54 5.39 32.39
N LEU A 136 -19.28 5.62 31.11
CA LEU A 136 -19.91 6.62 30.26
C LEU A 136 -20.37 5.97 28.96
N VAL A 137 -21.64 6.11 28.61
CA VAL A 137 -22.19 5.59 27.35
C VAL A 137 -22.28 6.66 26.27
N LEU A 138 -21.97 6.27 25.03
CA LEU A 138 -21.95 7.10 23.83
C LEU A 138 -22.75 6.45 22.69
N VAL A 139 -23.11 7.24 21.69
CA VAL A 139 -24.00 6.83 20.58
C VAL A 139 -23.37 5.91 19.53
N SER A 140 -22.05 5.69 19.56
CA SER A 140 -21.36 4.84 18.58
C SER A 140 -20.08 4.24 19.17
N GLY A 141 -19.85 2.94 18.95
CA GLY A 141 -18.61 2.28 19.34
C GLY A 141 -17.40 2.81 18.56
N HIS A 142 -17.55 3.07 17.25
CA HIS A 142 -16.48 3.66 16.44
C HIS A 142 -16.15 5.08 16.93
N ALA A 143 -17.15 5.95 17.06
CA ALA A 143 -16.92 7.33 17.47
C ALA A 143 -16.38 7.43 18.91
N THR A 144 -16.63 6.42 19.76
CA THR A 144 -16.10 6.37 21.13
C THR A 144 -14.57 6.38 21.14
N ASN A 145 -13.90 5.48 20.41
CA ASN A 145 -12.43 5.51 20.29
C ASN A 145 -11.96 6.85 19.70
N VAL A 146 -12.59 7.28 18.59
CA VAL A 146 -12.18 8.50 17.88
C VAL A 146 -12.19 9.71 18.80
N THR A 147 -13.31 9.96 19.48
CA THR A 147 -13.47 11.15 20.30
C THR A 147 -12.72 11.07 21.62
N VAL A 148 -12.55 9.89 22.22
CA VAL A 148 -11.92 9.77 23.54
C VAL A 148 -10.41 9.88 23.41
N ILE A 149 -9.81 9.15 22.45
CA ILE A 149 -8.37 9.23 22.18
C ILE A 149 -8.02 10.63 21.68
N GLY A 150 -8.78 11.15 20.71
CA GLY A 150 -8.55 12.48 20.13
C GLY A 150 -8.73 13.64 21.11
N HIS A 151 -9.45 13.42 22.23
CA HIS A 151 -9.67 14.43 23.25
C HIS A 151 -8.70 14.33 24.43
N LEU A 152 -8.36 13.12 24.87
CA LEU A 152 -7.49 12.91 26.02
C LEU A 152 -6.03 13.22 25.73
N PHE A 153 -5.57 12.98 24.50
CA PHE A 153 -4.15 13.07 24.10
C PHE A 153 -3.94 14.17 23.06
N ASN A 154 -2.73 14.70 23.00
CA ASN A 154 -2.35 15.80 22.12
C ASN A 154 -0.91 15.66 21.61
N ARG A 155 -0.44 16.63 20.83
CA ARG A 155 0.91 16.69 20.21
C ARG A 155 2.09 16.50 21.16
N ARG A 156 1.91 16.66 22.48
CA ARG A 156 2.97 16.48 23.50
C ARG A 156 3.03 15.06 24.05
N ASP A 157 2.10 14.19 23.64
CA ASP A 157 1.98 12.82 24.11
C ASP A 157 2.48 11.81 23.08
N LEU A 158 2.69 10.58 23.54
CA LEU A 158 3.02 9.40 22.74
C LEU A 158 1.85 8.42 22.75
N ILE A 159 1.46 7.91 21.58
CA ILE A 159 0.49 6.81 21.47
C ILE A 159 1.11 5.64 20.71
N LEU A 160 1.20 4.49 21.37
CA LEU A 160 1.62 3.22 20.79
C LEU A 160 0.42 2.29 20.72
N TYR A 161 0.14 1.74 19.55
CA TYR A 161 -1.03 0.90 19.31
C TYR A 161 -0.64 -0.31 18.46
N ASP A 162 -1.36 -1.42 18.62
CA ASP A 162 -1.09 -2.62 17.84
C ASP A 162 -1.29 -2.36 16.34
N SER A 163 -0.43 -2.91 15.48
CA SER A 163 -0.53 -2.73 14.02
C SER A 163 -1.84 -3.22 13.41
N LEU A 164 -2.58 -4.11 14.08
CA LEU A 164 -3.90 -4.57 13.67
C LEU A 164 -5.06 -3.83 14.36
N ALA A 165 -4.77 -2.77 15.12
CA ALA A 165 -5.77 -1.99 15.83
C ALA A 165 -6.90 -1.53 14.89
N HIS A 166 -8.13 -1.65 15.38
CA HIS A 166 -9.32 -1.25 14.67
C HIS A 166 -9.23 0.20 14.20
N ASN A 167 -9.76 0.48 13.00
CA ASN A 167 -9.69 1.80 12.37
C ASN A 167 -10.16 2.94 13.29
N SER A 168 -11.13 2.72 14.17
CA SER A 168 -11.55 3.77 15.11
C SER A 168 -10.44 4.23 16.08
N ILE A 169 -9.54 3.33 16.48
CA ILE A 169 -8.35 3.67 17.27
C ILE A 169 -7.44 4.55 16.43
N VAL A 170 -7.11 4.10 15.20
CA VAL A 170 -6.24 4.84 14.27
C VAL A 170 -6.79 6.24 13.97
N GLN A 171 -8.10 6.37 13.74
CA GLN A 171 -8.73 7.67 13.53
C GLN A 171 -8.66 8.56 14.78
N GLY A 172 -8.80 8.00 15.98
CA GLY A 172 -8.63 8.72 17.24
C GLY A 172 -7.19 9.18 17.48
N VAL A 173 -6.22 8.32 17.16
CA VAL A 173 -4.79 8.64 17.17
C VAL A 173 -4.50 9.82 16.23
N THR A 174 -4.96 9.75 14.99
CA THR A 174 -4.81 10.85 14.01
C THR A 174 -5.44 12.14 14.53
N LEU A 175 -6.66 12.06 15.10
CA LEU A 175 -7.36 13.23 15.63
C LEU A 175 -6.62 13.87 16.82
N SER A 176 -5.96 13.08 17.66
CA SER A 176 -5.19 13.59 18.81
C SER A 176 -4.01 14.48 18.37
N GLY A 177 -3.43 14.21 17.20
CA GLY A 177 -2.18 14.81 16.76
C GLY A 177 -0.96 14.42 17.60
N ALA A 178 -1.09 13.46 18.53
CA ALA A 178 0.03 12.93 19.30
C ALA A 178 1.07 12.28 18.39
N ARG A 179 2.32 12.19 18.87
CA ARG A 179 3.31 11.34 18.22
C ARG A 179 2.81 9.91 18.34
N ALA A 180 2.65 9.21 17.22
CA ALA A 180 2.13 7.86 17.24
C ALA A 180 2.93 6.90 16.37
N ARG A 181 3.02 5.64 16.82
CA ARG A 181 3.69 4.55 16.10
C ARG A 181 2.92 3.24 16.34
N PRO A 182 2.59 2.48 15.27
CA PRO A 182 2.13 1.12 15.45
C PRO A 182 3.30 0.23 15.91
N PHE A 183 3.07 -0.64 16.89
CA PHE A 183 3.98 -1.76 17.14
C PHE A 183 3.49 -2.99 16.38
N ARG A 184 4.42 -3.81 15.86
CA ARG A 184 4.14 -5.10 15.25
C ARG A 184 3.15 -5.91 16.09
N HIS A 185 2.20 -6.54 15.42
CA HIS A 185 1.09 -7.24 16.04
C HIS A 185 1.53 -8.19 17.15
N ASN A 186 1.00 -7.98 18.36
CA ASN A 186 1.25 -8.74 19.57
C ASN A 186 2.75 -8.86 19.97
N ASP A 187 3.64 -8.03 19.41
CA ASP A 187 5.08 -8.02 19.68
C ASP A 187 5.38 -7.04 20.82
N LEU A 188 5.35 -7.57 22.04
CA LEU A 188 5.55 -6.78 23.26
C LEU A 188 7.00 -6.31 23.46
N GLU A 189 7.97 -6.96 22.80
CA GLU A 189 9.37 -6.52 22.82
C GLU A 189 9.57 -5.29 21.93
N HIS A 190 8.92 -5.25 20.76
CA HIS A 190 8.91 -4.06 19.92
C HIS A 190 8.15 -2.90 20.57
N LEU A 191 7.04 -3.18 21.27
CA LEU A 191 6.38 -2.17 22.09
C LEU A 191 7.35 -1.60 23.15
N ARG A 192 8.06 -2.48 23.87
CA ARG A 192 9.06 -2.10 24.89
C ARG A 192 10.19 -1.27 24.28
N SER A 193 10.72 -1.64 23.11
CA SER A 193 11.78 -0.86 22.44
C SER A 193 11.31 0.54 22.04
N LEU A 194 10.09 0.66 21.50
CA LEU A 194 9.50 1.96 21.16
C LEU A 194 9.27 2.85 22.40
N LEU A 195 8.88 2.25 23.52
CA LEU A 195 8.76 2.99 24.79
C LEU A 195 10.14 3.44 25.29
N GLN A 196 11.16 2.57 25.26
CA GLN A 196 12.52 2.95 25.66
C GLN A 196 13.05 4.12 24.84
N GLU A 197 12.79 4.13 23.53
CA GLU A 197 13.26 5.16 22.62
C GLU A 197 12.50 6.48 22.75
N HIS A 198 11.17 6.45 22.95
CA HIS A 198 10.33 7.64 22.78
C HIS A 198 9.67 8.14 24.06
N ARG A 199 9.57 7.33 25.12
CA ARG A 199 8.81 7.69 26.33
C ARG A 199 9.35 8.94 27.02
N GLY A 200 10.67 9.14 27.02
CA GLY A 200 11.33 10.27 27.68
C GLY A 200 11.03 11.64 27.03
N GLU A 201 10.52 11.66 25.80
CA GLU A 201 10.23 12.87 25.03
C GLU A 201 8.75 13.30 25.14
N ALA A 202 7.90 12.50 25.80
CA ALA A 202 6.46 12.72 25.87
C ALA A 202 5.98 13.06 27.29
N GLU A 203 5.03 13.99 27.42
CA GLU A 203 4.39 14.32 28.69
C GLU A 203 3.63 13.09 29.24
N ARG A 204 2.83 12.45 28.38
CA ARG A 204 2.08 11.22 28.69
C ARG A 204 2.28 10.18 27.58
N ALA A 205 2.10 8.92 27.92
CA ALA A 205 2.10 7.82 26.96
C ALA A 205 0.84 6.98 27.09
N LEU A 206 0.29 6.54 25.96
CA LEU A 206 -0.82 5.60 25.87
C LEU A 206 -0.39 4.36 25.10
N ILE A 207 -0.67 3.19 25.68
CA ILE A 207 -0.63 1.89 25.00
C ILE A 207 -2.07 1.50 24.69
N VAL A 208 -2.38 1.16 23.44
CA VAL A 208 -3.72 0.72 23.02
C VAL A 208 -3.67 -0.68 22.43
N THR A 209 -4.54 -1.57 22.91
CA THR A 209 -4.73 -2.92 22.37
C THR A 209 -6.22 -3.29 22.33
N GLU A 210 -6.55 -4.41 21.68
CA GLU A 210 -7.89 -5.00 21.67
C GLU A 210 -7.92 -6.25 22.55
N GLY A 211 -9.05 -6.54 23.20
CA GLY A 211 -9.19 -7.77 23.99
C GLY A 211 -9.28 -9.04 23.15
N VAL A 212 -9.85 -8.94 21.94
CA VAL A 212 -9.79 -9.97 20.88
C VAL A 212 -9.60 -9.24 19.57
N PHE A 213 -8.57 -9.59 18.81
CA PHE A 213 -8.31 -8.95 17.52
C PHE A 213 -9.30 -9.44 16.46
N SER A 214 -10.00 -8.50 15.84
CA SER A 214 -11.14 -8.82 14.99
C SER A 214 -10.80 -9.55 13.67
N MET A 215 -9.56 -9.46 13.18
CA MET A 215 -9.16 -10.11 11.93
C MET A 215 -8.81 -11.59 12.10
N ASP A 216 -8.17 -11.89 13.22
CA ASP A 216 -7.43 -13.14 13.41
C ASP A 216 -8.01 -14.00 14.53
N GLY A 217 -8.72 -13.39 15.48
CA GLY A 217 -9.34 -14.09 16.60
C GLY A 217 -8.35 -14.54 17.66
N ASP A 218 -7.15 -13.97 17.69
CA ASP A 218 -6.17 -14.07 18.76
C ASP A 218 -6.39 -12.98 19.83
N ILE A 219 -5.63 -13.08 20.92
CA ILE A 219 -5.72 -12.20 22.09
C ILE A 219 -4.33 -11.76 22.53
N PRO A 220 -4.16 -10.55 23.11
CA PRO A 220 -2.89 -10.12 23.65
C PRO A 220 -2.57 -10.73 25.02
N ASP A 221 -1.29 -10.74 25.40
CA ASP A 221 -0.86 -11.00 26.78
C ASP A 221 -1.11 -9.75 27.65
N LEU A 222 -2.31 -9.67 28.23
CA LEU A 222 -2.72 -8.56 29.08
C LEU A 222 -1.87 -8.41 30.36
N PRO A 223 -1.54 -9.49 31.11
CA PRO A 223 -0.62 -9.38 32.25
C PRO A 223 0.71 -8.72 31.89
N LYS A 224 1.31 -9.10 30.76
CA LYS A 224 2.59 -8.52 30.32
C LYS A 224 2.45 -7.06 29.86
N LEU A 225 1.33 -6.69 29.22
CA LEU A 225 1.03 -5.30 28.90
C LEU A 225 0.89 -4.43 30.17
N ILE A 226 0.28 -4.97 31.24
CA ILE A 226 0.18 -4.28 32.54
C ILE A 226 1.56 -4.11 33.18
N GLU A 227 2.46 -5.09 33.06
CA GLU A 227 3.85 -4.94 33.50
C GLU A 227 4.55 -3.79 32.75
N ILE A 228 4.46 -3.80 31.42
CA ILE A 228 5.07 -2.78 30.56
C ILE A 228 4.50 -1.38 30.86
N LYS A 229 3.18 -1.24 31.02
CA LYS A 229 2.59 0.07 31.33
C LYS A 229 3.15 0.63 32.64
N ARG A 230 3.36 -0.23 33.65
CA ARG A 230 3.87 0.17 34.97
C ARG A 230 5.35 0.56 34.88
N GLU A 231 6.15 -0.21 34.15
CA GLU A 231 7.57 0.06 33.92
C GLU A 231 7.81 1.42 33.27
N PHE A 232 7.00 1.76 32.26
CA PHE A 232 7.17 3.00 31.49
C PHE A 232 6.27 4.15 31.93
N ASN A 233 5.51 3.98 33.02
CA ASN A 233 4.51 4.95 33.50
C ASN A 233 3.64 5.48 32.34
N ALA A 234 2.93 4.54 31.70
CA ALA A 234 2.03 4.77 30.58
C ALA A 234 0.60 4.38 30.94
N PHE A 235 -0.38 5.04 30.32
CA PHE A 235 -1.77 4.60 30.33
C PHE A 235 -1.93 3.35 29.46
N LEU A 236 -2.85 2.48 29.84
CA LEU A 236 -3.28 1.34 29.04
C LEU A 236 -4.78 1.45 28.74
N MET A 237 -5.11 1.40 27.46
CA MET A 237 -6.48 1.30 26.96
C MET A 237 -6.70 -0.05 26.29
N VAL A 238 -7.76 -0.74 26.68
CA VAL A 238 -8.18 -2.03 26.11
C VAL A 238 -9.56 -1.89 25.49
N ASP A 239 -9.67 -2.22 24.21
CA ASP A 239 -10.93 -2.29 23.48
C ASP A 239 -11.55 -3.70 23.61
N GLU A 240 -12.56 -3.81 24.48
CA GLU A 240 -13.29 -5.02 24.81
C GLU A 240 -14.41 -5.35 23.80
N ALA A 241 -14.46 -4.70 22.63
CA ALA A 241 -15.59 -4.86 21.71
C ALA A 241 -15.81 -6.31 21.26
N HIS A 242 -14.75 -7.10 21.06
CA HIS A 242 -14.85 -8.51 20.66
C HIS A 242 -14.65 -9.52 21.80
N SER A 243 -14.36 -9.06 23.02
CA SER A 243 -14.09 -9.90 24.19
C SER A 243 -15.19 -9.85 25.24
N LEU A 244 -15.93 -8.73 25.37
CA LEU A 244 -17.08 -8.67 26.27
C LEU A 244 -18.19 -9.62 25.79
N GLY A 245 -18.66 -10.49 26.69
CA GLY A 245 -19.57 -11.58 26.40
C GLY A 245 -18.92 -12.77 25.68
N VAL A 246 -17.60 -12.80 25.59
CA VAL A 246 -16.84 -13.80 24.84
C VAL A 246 -15.78 -14.47 25.71
N LEU A 247 -14.91 -13.66 26.33
CA LEU A 247 -13.78 -14.12 27.13
C LEU A 247 -14.13 -14.14 28.63
N GLY A 248 -13.43 -15.01 29.35
CA GLY A 248 -13.65 -15.25 30.78
C GLY A 248 -14.74 -16.27 31.05
N ALA A 249 -14.86 -16.71 32.31
CA ALA A 249 -15.83 -17.72 32.71
C ALA A 249 -17.29 -17.23 32.59
N THR A 250 -17.52 -15.94 32.84
CA THR A 250 -18.86 -15.32 32.79
C THR A 250 -19.02 -14.32 31.64
N GLY A 251 -18.00 -14.15 30.80
CA GLY A 251 -18.05 -13.24 29.66
C GLY A 251 -17.72 -11.79 30.03
N ARG A 252 -16.96 -11.55 31.12
CA ARG A 252 -16.57 -10.18 31.51
C ARG A 252 -15.44 -9.58 30.69
N GLY A 253 -14.88 -10.34 29.75
CA GLY A 253 -13.85 -9.84 28.85
C GLY A 253 -12.46 -10.37 29.17
N ILE A 254 -11.45 -9.74 28.57
CA ILE A 254 -10.06 -10.20 28.68
C ILE A 254 -9.54 -10.10 30.12
N GLN A 255 -10.06 -9.17 30.93
CA GLN A 255 -9.68 -9.08 32.34
C GLN A 255 -10.01 -10.35 33.14
N GLU A 256 -11.20 -10.91 32.95
CA GLU A 256 -11.64 -12.12 33.65
C GLU A 256 -10.89 -13.34 33.11
N HIS A 257 -10.59 -13.36 31.81
CA HIS A 257 -9.80 -14.43 31.21
C HIS A 257 -8.43 -14.60 31.88
N PHE A 258 -7.74 -13.50 32.17
CA PHE A 258 -6.44 -13.52 32.85
C PHE A 258 -6.52 -13.39 34.38
N GLY A 259 -7.72 -13.20 34.96
CA GLY A 259 -7.89 -12.95 36.39
C GLY A 259 -7.22 -11.66 36.88
N VAL A 260 -7.08 -10.65 36.01
CA VAL A 260 -6.48 -9.35 36.36
C VAL A 260 -7.53 -8.42 36.96
N LYS A 261 -7.11 -7.51 37.84
CA LYS A 261 -8.01 -6.51 38.42
C LYS A 261 -8.35 -5.47 37.36
N SER A 262 -9.62 -5.09 37.27
CA SER A 262 -10.09 -4.03 36.37
C SER A 262 -9.29 -2.72 36.50
N SER A 263 -8.91 -2.36 37.73
CA SER A 263 -8.12 -1.17 38.06
C SER A 263 -6.68 -1.20 37.53
N ASP A 264 -6.19 -2.35 37.06
CA ASP A 264 -4.86 -2.45 36.45
C ASP A 264 -4.85 -1.96 34.99
N VAL A 265 -6.01 -1.67 34.40
CA VAL A 265 -6.19 -1.01 33.10
C VAL A 265 -6.86 0.34 33.33
N ASP A 266 -6.38 1.39 32.65
CA ASP A 266 -6.83 2.76 32.93
C ASP A 266 -8.12 3.10 32.19
N ILE A 267 -8.28 2.56 30.96
CA ILE A 267 -9.40 2.87 30.08
C ILE A 267 -9.92 1.58 29.45
N TRP A 268 -11.13 1.18 29.84
CA TRP A 268 -11.89 0.13 29.18
C TRP A 268 -12.80 0.74 28.14
N MET A 269 -12.63 0.38 26.87
CA MET A 269 -13.57 0.72 25.82
C MET A 269 -14.38 -0.52 25.44
N GLY A 270 -15.66 -0.37 25.11
CA GLY A 270 -16.33 -1.40 24.33
C GLY A 270 -17.50 -0.86 23.52
N THR A 271 -18.13 -1.76 22.76
CA THR A 271 -19.31 -1.44 21.95
C THR A 271 -20.57 -2.11 22.48
N LEU A 272 -21.71 -1.45 22.29
CA LEU A 272 -23.02 -2.03 22.56
C LEU A 272 -23.55 -2.87 21.38
N SER A 273 -22.89 -2.84 20.21
CA SER A 273 -23.42 -3.38 18.94
C SER A 273 -23.21 -4.87 18.69
N LYS A 274 -22.53 -5.56 19.61
CA LYS A 274 -22.16 -6.97 19.47
C LYS A 274 -22.92 -7.80 20.52
N SER A 275 -22.21 -8.29 21.55
CA SER A 275 -22.81 -9.10 22.63
C SER A 275 -23.97 -8.40 23.36
N LEU A 276 -23.94 -7.06 23.45
CA LEU A 276 -24.96 -6.26 24.14
C LEU A 276 -26.17 -5.88 23.27
N ALA A 277 -26.29 -6.43 22.05
CA ALA A 277 -27.53 -6.43 21.28
C ALA A 277 -28.18 -5.04 21.06
N SER A 278 -27.38 -3.99 20.92
CA SER A 278 -27.85 -2.61 20.83
C SER A 278 -27.03 -1.81 19.81
N CYS A 279 -26.93 -0.49 19.94
CA CYS A 279 -26.06 0.38 19.14
C CYS A 279 -25.46 1.43 20.07
N GLY A 280 -24.15 1.62 20.04
CA GLY A 280 -23.46 2.54 20.94
C GLY A 280 -22.06 2.08 21.33
N GLY A 281 -21.43 2.85 22.20
CA GLY A 281 -20.15 2.52 22.82
C GLY A 281 -20.13 2.93 24.29
N TYR A 282 -19.11 2.49 25.01
CA TYR A 282 -18.88 2.91 26.38
C TYR A 282 -17.38 3.10 26.65
N ILE A 283 -17.09 3.96 27.63
CA ILE A 283 -15.80 4.01 28.32
C ILE A 283 -16.04 3.72 29.79
N ALA A 284 -15.20 2.88 30.40
CA ALA A 284 -15.19 2.66 31.84
C ALA A 284 -13.78 2.81 32.39
N GLY A 285 -13.67 3.23 33.66
CA GLY A 285 -12.39 3.49 34.32
C GLY A 285 -12.62 4.14 35.68
N SER A 286 -11.69 5.00 36.10
CA SER A 286 -11.85 5.75 37.36
C SER A 286 -13.00 6.75 37.31
N SER A 287 -13.54 7.06 38.48
CA SER A 287 -14.59 8.07 38.64
C SER A 287 -14.15 9.44 38.13
N GLU A 288 -12.88 9.79 38.32
CA GLU A 288 -12.26 11.03 37.85
C GLU A 288 -12.20 11.10 36.33
N LEU A 289 -11.75 10.01 35.68
CA LEU A 289 -11.71 9.92 34.22
C LEU A 289 -13.12 10.12 33.64
N ILE A 290 -14.08 9.36 34.14
CA ILE A 290 -15.45 9.42 33.64
C ILE A 290 -16.09 10.78 33.90
N ARG A 291 -15.85 11.39 35.06
CA ARG A 291 -16.30 12.76 35.37
C ARG A 291 -15.67 13.77 34.41
N TYR A 292 -14.37 13.68 34.16
CA TYR A 292 -13.68 14.55 33.21
C TYR A 292 -14.27 14.44 31.80
N LEU A 293 -14.44 13.22 31.29
CA LEU A 293 -15.00 12.98 29.95
C LEU A 293 -16.44 13.52 29.83
N LYS A 294 -17.28 13.31 30.85
CA LYS A 294 -18.68 13.81 30.88
C LYS A 294 -18.80 15.32 30.66
N TYR A 295 -17.81 16.10 31.09
CA TYR A 295 -17.82 17.57 30.99
C TYR A 295 -16.89 18.15 29.93
N THR A 296 -16.04 17.34 29.30
CA THR A 296 -15.06 17.87 28.34
C THR A 296 -15.09 17.23 26.96
N THR A 297 -15.60 16.00 26.79
CA THR A 297 -15.46 15.26 25.52
C THR A 297 -16.45 15.74 24.44
N PRO A 298 -15.97 16.28 23.30
CA PRO A 298 -16.84 16.85 22.27
C PRO A 298 -17.86 15.87 21.68
N GLY A 299 -17.44 14.63 21.38
CA GLY A 299 -18.31 13.58 20.85
C GLY A 299 -19.38 13.09 21.83
N PHE A 300 -19.35 13.56 23.08
CA PHE A 300 -20.38 13.35 24.08
C PHE A 300 -21.24 14.61 24.29
N ILE A 301 -20.61 15.77 24.48
CA ILE A 301 -21.27 17.04 24.83
C ILE A 301 -22.10 17.60 23.67
N PHE A 302 -21.53 17.56 22.45
CA PHE A 302 -22.14 18.13 21.24
C PHE A 302 -22.85 17.06 20.40
N SER A 303 -23.07 15.88 20.97
CA SER A 303 -23.82 14.79 20.36
C SER A 303 -25.14 14.57 21.09
N VAL A 304 -26.10 13.95 20.41
CA VAL A 304 -27.34 13.48 21.03
C VAL A 304 -27.03 12.35 22.02
N GLY A 305 -27.88 12.19 23.05
CA GLY A 305 -27.79 11.02 23.93
C GLY A 305 -28.11 9.71 23.19
N LEU A 306 -27.72 8.58 23.80
CA LEU A 306 -28.15 7.26 23.33
C LEU A 306 -29.68 7.18 23.32
N THR A 307 -30.28 6.48 22.35
CA THR A 307 -31.74 6.39 22.31
C THR A 307 -32.28 5.54 23.47
N PRO A 308 -33.44 5.87 24.06
CA PRO A 308 -34.05 5.05 25.08
C PRO A 308 -34.18 3.56 24.72
N PRO A 309 -34.68 3.16 23.52
CA PRO A 309 -34.74 1.74 23.14
C PRO A 309 -33.37 1.06 23.11
N ASN A 310 -32.34 1.72 22.58
CA ASN A 310 -30.99 1.14 22.56
C ASN A 310 -30.41 1.01 23.97
N THR A 311 -30.66 2.00 24.84
CA THR A 311 -30.19 1.95 26.22
C THR A 311 -30.85 0.79 26.99
N ALA A 312 -32.16 0.61 26.84
CA ALA A 312 -32.89 -0.50 27.47
C ALA A 312 -32.48 -1.86 26.90
N ALA A 313 -32.28 -1.97 25.58
CA ALA A 313 -31.81 -3.20 24.95
C ALA A 313 -30.44 -3.63 25.50
N ALA A 314 -29.49 -2.69 25.61
CA ALA A 314 -28.17 -2.97 26.15
C ALA A 314 -28.23 -3.37 27.64
N LEU A 315 -29.06 -2.69 28.43
CA LEU A 315 -29.24 -3.01 29.85
C LEU A 315 -29.84 -4.40 30.04
N ALA A 316 -30.89 -4.73 29.29
CA ALA A 316 -31.52 -6.06 29.33
C ALA A 316 -30.55 -7.16 28.85
N ALA A 317 -29.78 -6.91 27.79
CA ALA A 317 -28.78 -7.86 27.31
C ALA A 317 -27.72 -8.12 28.38
N LEU A 318 -27.22 -7.08 29.05
CA LEU A 318 -26.25 -7.21 30.14
C LEU A 318 -26.81 -8.00 31.33
N GLN A 319 -28.06 -7.76 31.71
CA GLN A 319 -28.75 -8.51 32.78
C GLN A 319 -28.91 -9.99 32.43
N ILE A 320 -29.28 -10.30 31.18
CA ILE A 320 -29.40 -11.68 30.71
C ILE A 320 -28.03 -12.36 30.69
N MET A 321 -26.99 -11.67 30.21
CA MET A 321 -25.61 -12.18 30.26
C MET A 321 -25.19 -12.55 31.68
N ALA A 322 -25.56 -11.73 32.67
CA ALA A 322 -25.26 -11.99 34.08
C ALA A 322 -26.01 -13.21 34.63
N SER A 323 -27.26 -13.42 34.23
CA SER A 323 -28.08 -14.55 34.70
C SER A 323 -27.88 -15.86 33.93
N GLU A 324 -27.36 -15.81 32.71
CA GLU A 324 -27.23 -16.94 31.77
C GLU A 324 -25.78 -17.15 31.28
N PRO A 325 -24.80 -17.37 32.19
CA PRO A 325 -23.40 -17.56 31.82
C PRO A 325 -23.15 -18.81 30.95
N GLU A 326 -24.08 -19.78 30.93
CA GLU A 326 -24.02 -20.94 30.06
C GLU A 326 -24.04 -20.57 28.57
N ARG A 327 -24.55 -19.39 28.19
CA ARG A 327 -24.45 -18.89 26.81
C ARG A 327 -23.01 -18.63 26.39
N VAL A 328 -22.20 -18.07 27.30
CA VAL A 328 -20.77 -17.84 27.09
C VAL A 328 -20.04 -19.18 26.99
N THR A 329 -20.37 -20.12 27.88
CA THR A 329 -19.82 -21.48 27.84
C THR A 329 -20.11 -22.16 26.50
N ARG A 330 -21.35 -22.07 26.01
CA ARG A 330 -21.77 -22.63 24.71
C ARG A 330 -21.09 -21.94 23.53
N LEU A 331 -20.96 -20.62 23.56
CA LEU A 331 -20.23 -19.85 22.55
C LEU A 331 -18.76 -20.32 22.45
N GLN A 332 -18.08 -20.41 23.59
CA GLN A 332 -16.69 -20.84 23.66
C GLN A 332 -16.52 -22.31 23.23
N HIS A 333 -17.47 -23.18 23.59
CA HIS A 333 -17.52 -24.55 23.05
C HIS A 333 -17.61 -24.55 21.54
N ASN A 334 -18.58 -23.83 20.97
CA ASN A 334 -18.78 -23.75 19.53
C ASN A 334 -17.55 -23.20 18.80
N ALA A 335 -16.91 -22.17 19.34
CA ALA A 335 -15.71 -21.56 18.77
C ALA A 335 -14.52 -22.54 18.73
N ARG A 336 -14.23 -23.21 19.85
CA ARG A 336 -13.19 -24.25 19.92
C ARG A 336 -13.52 -25.45 19.05
N PHE A 337 -14.78 -25.85 19.01
CA PHE A 337 -15.24 -26.93 18.16
C PHE A 337 -15.04 -26.60 16.67
N PHE A 338 -15.42 -25.39 16.23
CA PHE A 338 -15.16 -24.95 14.86
C PHE A 338 -13.65 -24.98 14.57
N LEU A 339 -12.82 -24.35 15.41
CA LEU A 339 -11.37 -24.34 15.21
C LEU A 339 -10.80 -25.76 15.06
N ALA A 340 -11.19 -26.68 15.95
CA ALA A 340 -10.74 -28.07 15.90
C ALA A 340 -11.20 -28.77 14.61
N GLN A 341 -12.45 -28.57 14.16
CA GLN A 341 -12.95 -29.14 12.90
C GLN A 341 -12.21 -28.57 11.68
N ALA A 342 -11.97 -27.25 11.65
CA ALA A 342 -11.27 -26.59 10.55
C ALA A 342 -9.81 -27.06 10.45
N GLN A 343 -9.10 -27.15 11.58
CA GLN A 343 -7.73 -27.65 11.64
C GLN A 343 -7.64 -29.14 11.27
N ALA A 344 -8.55 -29.97 11.77
CA ALA A 344 -8.61 -31.38 11.42
C ALA A 344 -8.88 -31.61 9.92
N ALA A 345 -9.58 -30.67 9.28
CA ALA A 345 -9.84 -30.67 7.85
C ALA A 345 -8.72 -30.02 7.00
N GLY A 346 -7.63 -29.55 7.63
CA GLY A 346 -6.48 -28.96 6.93
C GLY A 346 -6.70 -27.53 6.43
N LEU A 347 -7.68 -26.80 6.95
CA LEU A 347 -7.89 -25.39 6.63
C LEU A 347 -6.86 -24.51 7.37
N ASP A 348 -6.34 -23.48 6.69
CA ASP A 348 -5.43 -22.49 7.30
C ASP A 348 -6.23 -21.51 8.16
N THR A 349 -6.15 -21.68 9.48
CA THR A 349 -6.83 -20.85 10.48
C THR A 349 -5.97 -19.71 11.03
N TYR A 350 -4.80 -19.46 10.44
CA TYR A 350 -3.87 -18.40 10.86
C TYR A 350 -3.62 -18.37 12.38
N LEU A 351 -3.76 -17.21 13.03
CA LEU A 351 -3.52 -17.01 14.47
C LEU A 351 -4.72 -17.37 15.37
N ALA A 352 -5.77 -18.02 14.86
CA ALA A 352 -6.98 -18.28 15.64
C ALA A 352 -6.70 -19.02 16.96
N MET A 353 -7.16 -18.47 18.08
CA MET A 353 -6.96 -19.03 19.43
C MET A 353 -8.22 -19.67 20.03
N GLY A 354 -9.23 -19.96 19.21
CA GLY A 354 -10.49 -20.56 19.65
C GLY A 354 -11.48 -19.54 20.21
N THR A 355 -11.32 -18.26 19.83
CA THR A 355 -12.35 -17.24 20.01
C THR A 355 -13.44 -17.38 18.94
N PRO A 356 -14.61 -16.72 19.07
CA PRO A 356 -15.70 -16.80 18.11
C PRO A 356 -15.43 -16.14 16.75
N ILE A 357 -14.19 -15.73 16.49
CA ILE A 357 -13.75 -15.15 15.24
C ILE A 357 -12.78 -16.16 14.65
N LEU A 358 -13.15 -16.76 13.53
CA LEU A 358 -12.34 -17.77 12.88
C LEU A 358 -12.01 -17.36 11.44
N PRO A 359 -10.76 -16.94 11.17
CA PRO A 359 -10.29 -16.75 9.82
C PRO A 359 -10.06 -18.10 9.12
N VAL A 360 -10.31 -18.15 7.83
CA VAL A 360 -9.80 -19.19 6.92
C VAL A 360 -9.07 -18.48 5.78
N VAL A 361 -7.74 -18.57 5.76
CA VAL A 361 -6.89 -17.87 4.78
C VAL A 361 -7.08 -18.51 3.40
N THR A 362 -7.31 -17.67 2.40
CA THR A 362 -7.57 -18.11 1.02
C THR A 362 -6.44 -17.78 0.06
N GLY A 363 -5.46 -16.97 0.48
CA GLY A 363 -4.23 -16.67 -0.28
C GLY A 363 -4.36 -15.65 -1.42
N SER A 364 -5.58 -15.18 -1.71
CA SER A 364 -5.84 -14.06 -2.63
C SER A 364 -7.26 -13.50 -2.50
N SER A 365 -7.43 -12.22 -2.83
CA SER A 365 -8.75 -11.57 -2.84
C SER A 365 -9.72 -12.22 -3.84
N PHE A 366 -9.23 -12.71 -4.99
CA PHE A 366 -10.03 -13.51 -5.93
C PHE A 366 -10.65 -14.72 -5.25
N ARG A 367 -9.81 -15.53 -4.60
CA ARG A 367 -10.24 -16.80 -3.98
C ARG A 367 -11.24 -16.52 -2.86
N ALA A 368 -10.99 -15.50 -2.03
CA ALA A 368 -11.92 -15.08 -0.97
C ALA A 368 -13.30 -14.71 -1.53
N LEU A 369 -13.34 -13.86 -2.57
CA LEU A 369 -14.58 -13.44 -3.21
C LEU A 369 -15.35 -14.61 -3.81
N LYS A 370 -14.66 -15.49 -4.56
CA LYS A 370 -15.26 -16.66 -5.20
C LYS A 370 -15.77 -17.67 -4.18
N LEU A 371 -15.04 -17.89 -3.09
CA LEU A 371 -15.44 -18.78 -2.01
C LEU A 371 -16.66 -18.24 -1.25
N SER A 372 -16.69 -16.94 -0.92
CA SER A 372 -17.88 -16.33 -0.32
C SER A 372 -19.11 -16.51 -1.22
N ASP A 373 -18.96 -16.27 -2.52
CA ASP A 373 -20.04 -16.41 -3.52
C ASP A 373 -20.52 -17.86 -3.71
N THR A 374 -19.60 -18.83 -3.74
CA THR A 374 -19.93 -20.27 -3.85
C THR A 374 -20.60 -20.80 -2.56
N LEU A 375 -20.07 -20.47 -1.39
CA LEU A 375 -20.69 -20.80 -0.10
C LEU A 375 -22.08 -20.16 0.03
N HIS A 376 -22.24 -18.92 -0.43
CA HIS A 376 -23.54 -18.25 -0.46
C HIS A 376 -24.53 -19.03 -1.32
N ARG A 377 -24.16 -19.51 -2.52
CA ARG A 377 -25.04 -20.38 -3.32
C ARG A 377 -25.46 -21.66 -2.58
N ARG A 378 -24.57 -22.22 -1.75
CA ARG A 378 -24.84 -23.40 -0.90
C ARG A 378 -25.68 -23.08 0.33
N GLY A 379 -26.08 -21.82 0.53
CA GLY A 379 -26.89 -21.41 1.68
C GLY A 379 -26.06 -21.04 2.90
N ILE A 380 -24.77 -20.73 2.76
CA ILE A 380 -23.88 -20.32 3.85
C ILE A 380 -23.46 -18.86 3.61
N ASN A 381 -23.86 -17.97 4.50
CA ASN A 381 -23.48 -16.57 4.48
C ASN A 381 -22.22 -16.34 5.33
N VAL A 382 -21.11 -16.05 4.66
CA VAL A 382 -19.83 -15.65 5.26
C VAL A 382 -19.20 -14.59 4.36
N ASP A 383 -18.60 -13.57 4.96
CA ASP A 383 -18.05 -12.44 4.20
C ASP A 383 -16.53 -12.56 3.99
N PRO A 384 -16.04 -12.12 2.82
CA PRO A 384 -14.62 -12.10 2.53
C PRO A 384 -13.97 -10.84 3.12
N VAL A 385 -12.74 -11.00 3.59
CA VAL A 385 -11.84 -9.90 3.96
C VAL A 385 -10.72 -9.86 2.93
N ILE A 386 -10.66 -8.75 2.20
CA ILE A 386 -9.79 -8.56 1.03
C ILE A 386 -8.97 -7.28 1.15
N SER A 387 -7.93 -7.14 0.33
CA SER A 387 -7.14 -5.92 0.26
C SER A 387 -8.01 -4.68 -0.08
N PRO A 388 -7.74 -3.51 0.52
CA PRO A 388 -6.60 -3.17 1.39
C PRO A 388 -6.82 -3.48 2.88
N ALA A 389 -7.92 -4.13 3.28
CA ALA A 389 -8.19 -4.41 4.69
C ALA A 389 -7.22 -5.43 5.30
N VAL A 390 -6.69 -6.33 4.47
CA VAL A 390 -5.59 -7.26 4.77
C VAL A 390 -4.65 -7.33 3.57
N GLU A 391 -3.41 -7.76 3.78
CA GLU A 391 -2.48 -8.04 2.69
C GLU A 391 -3.07 -9.05 1.69
N GLN A 392 -2.71 -8.97 0.41
CA GLN A 392 -3.34 -9.76 -0.66
C GLN A 392 -3.22 -11.27 -0.45
N ASP A 393 -2.04 -11.72 -0.05
CA ASP A 393 -1.72 -13.11 0.30
C ASP A 393 -2.37 -13.56 1.62
N LYS A 394 -2.84 -12.62 2.43
CA LYS A 394 -3.57 -12.86 3.69
C LYS A 394 -5.08 -12.64 3.57
N ALA A 395 -5.61 -12.52 2.36
CA ALA A 395 -7.05 -12.51 2.11
C ALA A 395 -7.70 -13.79 2.66
N ARG A 396 -8.92 -13.67 3.17
CA ARG A 396 -9.57 -14.73 3.98
C ARG A 396 -11.08 -14.65 3.98
N LEU A 397 -11.74 -15.74 4.38
CA LEU A 397 -13.11 -15.71 4.88
C LEU A 397 -13.08 -15.64 6.40
N ARG A 398 -13.96 -14.83 7.00
CA ARG A 398 -14.00 -14.67 8.45
C ARG A 398 -15.34 -15.13 8.99
N PHE A 399 -15.34 -16.24 9.71
CA PHE A 399 -16.52 -16.84 10.31
C PHE A 399 -16.73 -16.28 11.72
N PHE A 400 -17.93 -15.78 11.98
CA PHE A 400 -18.37 -15.36 13.30
C PHE A 400 -19.29 -16.39 13.91
N VAL A 401 -18.80 -17.04 14.96
CA VAL A 401 -19.54 -18.08 15.68
C VAL A 401 -20.45 -17.43 16.72
N SER A 402 -21.73 -17.79 16.71
CA SER A 402 -22.69 -17.55 17.79
C SER A 402 -22.85 -18.77 18.72
N SER A 403 -23.27 -18.52 19.95
CA SER A 403 -23.78 -19.54 20.89
C SER A 403 -25.01 -20.26 20.35
N GLN A 404 -25.70 -19.72 19.35
CA GLN A 404 -26.87 -20.35 18.73
C GLN A 404 -26.52 -21.39 17.67
N HIS A 405 -25.27 -21.42 17.19
CA HIS A 405 -24.87 -22.47 16.26
C HIS A 405 -24.90 -23.84 16.91
N THR A 406 -25.32 -24.82 16.14
CA THR A 406 -25.19 -26.25 16.45
C THR A 406 -23.88 -26.80 15.90
N GLU A 407 -23.39 -27.89 16.47
CA GLU A 407 -22.22 -28.59 15.92
C GLU A 407 -22.44 -29.05 14.48
N GLU A 408 -23.67 -29.42 14.12
CA GLU A 408 -24.01 -29.84 12.75
C GLU A 408 -23.87 -28.68 11.76
N GLN A 409 -24.37 -27.49 12.10
CA GLN A 409 -24.16 -26.30 11.27
C GLN A 409 -22.67 -25.97 11.09
N ILE A 410 -21.87 -26.14 12.15
CA ILE A 410 -20.42 -25.93 12.08
C ILE A 410 -19.76 -26.96 11.17
N ARG A 411 -20.08 -28.26 11.31
CA ARG A 411 -19.58 -29.32 10.42
C ARG A 411 -19.98 -29.07 8.97
N GLN A 412 -21.23 -28.66 8.73
CA GLN A 412 -21.73 -28.30 7.41
C GLN A 412 -20.91 -27.16 6.79
N ALA A 413 -20.58 -26.13 7.57
CA ALA A 413 -19.79 -24.99 7.10
C ALA A 413 -18.34 -25.37 6.76
N VAL A 414 -17.69 -26.14 7.64
CA VAL A 414 -16.33 -26.65 7.43
C VAL A 414 -16.28 -27.55 6.20
N GLN A 415 -17.21 -28.51 6.10
CA GLN A 415 -17.29 -29.44 4.97
C GLN A 415 -17.51 -28.70 3.64
N ALA A 416 -18.43 -27.72 3.62
CA ALA A 416 -18.65 -26.90 2.43
C ALA A 416 -17.40 -26.09 2.07
N MET A 417 -16.69 -25.53 3.04
CA MET A 417 -15.44 -24.81 2.81
C MET A 417 -14.37 -25.71 2.18
N VAL A 418 -14.18 -26.91 2.71
CA VAL A 418 -13.22 -27.91 2.20
C VAL A 418 -13.56 -28.33 0.77
N GLU A 419 -14.84 -28.58 0.49
CA GLU A 419 -15.28 -28.95 -0.85
C GLU A 419 -15.10 -27.82 -1.86
N GLU A 420 -15.46 -26.58 -1.50
CA GLU A 420 -15.35 -25.43 -2.42
C GLU A 420 -13.90 -24.99 -2.61
N ILE A 421 -13.05 -25.04 -1.57
CA ILE A 421 -11.63 -24.70 -1.71
C ILE A 421 -10.89 -25.71 -2.60
N ALA A 422 -11.30 -26.99 -2.58
CA ALA A 422 -10.75 -28.03 -3.45
C ALA A 422 -11.22 -27.90 -4.92
N LYS A 423 -12.41 -27.32 -5.14
CA LYS A 423 -12.95 -27.02 -6.48
C LYS A 423 -12.37 -25.75 -7.10
N LEU A 424 -11.80 -24.87 -6.28
CA LEU A 424 -11.09 -23.72 -6.82
C LEU A 424 -10.00 -24.25 -7.74
N PRO A 425 -9.91 -23.75 -8.98
CA PRO A 425 -8.92 -24.27 -9.87
C PRO A 425 -7.52 -24.05 -9.30
N SER A 426 -6.56 -24.88 -9.73
CA SER A 426 -5.17 -24.48 -9.60
C SER A 426 -5.04 -23.08 -10.20
N ARG A 427 -4.19 -22.21 -9.63
CA ARG A 427 -4.11 -20.78 -10.01
C ARG A 427 -4.14 -20.55 -11.54
N THR A 428 -3.65 -21.51 -12.32
CA THR A 428 -3.63 -21.58 -13.78
C THR A 428 -4.99 -21.64 -14.51
N THR A 429 -6.04 -22.31 -13.99
CA THR A 429 -7.31 -22.51 -14.76
C THR A 429 -8.32 -21.36 -14.59
N VAL A 430 -8.27 -20.64 -13.45
CA VAL A 430 -9.06 -19.40 -13.20
C VAL A 430 -8.81 -18.35 -14.29
N ILE A 431 -7.58 -18.32 -14.80
CA ILE A 431 -7.09 -17.42 -15.84
C ILE A 431 -7.85 -17.67 -17.15
N GLY A 432 -8.03 -18.93 -17.55
CA GLY A 432 -8.77 -19.32 -18.76
C GLY A 432 -10.26 -18.89 -18.78
N GLU A 433 -10.95 -18.98 -17.65
CA GLU A 433 -12.38 -18.59 -17.57
C GLU A 433 -12.57 -17.07 -17.52
N THR A 434 -11.70 -16.35 -16.79
CA THR A 434 -11.73 -14.89 -16.71
C THR A 434 -11.53 -14.26 -18.09
N LEU A 435 -10.76 -14.92 -18.96
CA LEU A 435 -10.49 -14.48 -20.32
C LEU A 435 -11.63 -14.58 -21.29
N SER A 436 -12.39 -15.67 -21.19
CA SER A 436 -13.54 -15.92 -22.06
C SER A 436 -14.71 -14.94 -21.84
N THR A 437 -14.68 -14.15 -20.76
CA THR A 437 -15.78 -13.27 -20.33
C THR A 437 -15.47 -11.77 -20.48
N LEU A 438 -14.29 -11.41 -21.00
CA LEU A 438 -13.97 -10.03 -21.35
C LEU A 438 -14.74 -9.62 -22.62
N PRO A 439 -15.52 -8.52 -22.62
CA PRO A 439 -16.25 -8.11 -23.81
C PRO A 439 -15.27 -7.70 -24.93
N SER A 440 -15.48 -8.21 -26.14
CA SER A 440 -14.89 -7.60 -27.33
C SER A 440 -15.47 -6.19 -27.44
N ARG A 441 -14.64 -5.17 -27.23
CA ARG A 441 -15.07 -3.79 -27.51
C ARG A 441 -15.21 -3.65 -29.03
N ASP A 442 -16.44 -3.45 -29.50
CA ASP A 442 -16.68 -2.91 -30.83
C ASP A 442 -16.00 -1.54 -30.92
N LEU A 443 -15.08 -1.44 -31.88
CA LEU A 443 -14.26 -0.27 -32.14
C LEU A 443 -15.06 0.74 -32.97
N PRO A 444 -15.09 2.04 -32.63
CA PRO A 444 -15.27 3.04 -33.67
C PRO A 444 -14.01 3.05 -34.55
N ASP A 445 -14.21 3.08 -35.87
CA ASP A 445 -13.14 3.10 -36.86
C ASP A 445 -12.09 4.18 -36.56
N LEU A 446 -10.86 3.76 -36.26
CA LEU A 446 -9.71 4.64 -36.26
C LEU A 446 -9.24 4.83 -37.71
N PRO A 447 -9.01 6.08 -38.16
CA PRO A 447 -8.60 6.33 -39.54
C PRO A 447 -7.22 5.72 -39.78
N SER A 448 -7.12 4.89 -40.80
CA SER A 448 -5.87 4.34 -41.32
C SER A 448 -4.97 5.48 -41.80
N GLY A 449 -4.01 5.90 -40.98
CA GLY A 449 -3.09 7.01 -41.27
C GLY A 449 -1.67 6.68 -40.85
N ARG A 450 -0.80 6.60 -41.86
CA ARG A 450 0.65 6.31 -41.88
C ARG A 450 1.48 6.84 -40.70
N ILE A 451 2.49 6.03 -40.35
CA ILE A 451 3.73 6.42 -39.66
C ILE A 451 4.26 7.73 -40.29
N CYS A 452 4.30 8.82 -39.52
CA CYS A 452 4.85 10.09 -39.96
C CYS A 452 6.33 10.23 -39.56
N ASP A 453 7.08 10.80 -40.50
CA ASP A 453 8.49 11.19 -40.52
C ASP A 453 9.07 11.68 -39.16
N PRO A 454 10.18 11.09 -38.66
CA PRO A 454 10.84 11.47 -37.40
C PRO A 454 11.31 12.94 -37.32
N GLY A 455 11.45 13.64 -38.46
CA GLY A 455 11.96 15.01 -38.51
C GLY A 455 11.00 16.10 -38.01
N LEU A 456 9.70 15.81 -37.86
CA LEU A 456 8.69 16.80 -37.48
C LEU A 456 8.32 16.80 -35.97
N VAL A 457 8.79 15.81 -35.21
CA VAL A 457 8.42 15.65 -33.79
C VAL A 457 9.12 16.68 -32.89
N PHE A 458 10.27 17.23 -33.29
CA PHE A 458 11.00 18.21 -32.47
C PHE A 458 10.33 19.58 -32.32
N GLN A 459 9.23 19.87 -33.03
CA GLN A 459 8.56 21.18 -32.95
C GLN A 459 7.26 21.21 -32.13
N ARG A 460 6.76 20.10 -31.59
CA ARG A 460 5.54 20.14 -30.76
C ARG A 460 5.62 19.26 -29.51
N ARG A 461 5.73 19.96 -28.37
CA ARG A 461 5.30 19.59 -27.00
C ARG A 461 6.35 18.93 -26.08
N ALA A 462 7.33 19.73 -25.68
CA ALA A 462 7.75 19.75 -24.27
C ALA A 462 6.78 20.68 -23.50
N LYS A 463 5.88 20.10 -22.71
CA LYS A 463 5.13 20.78 -21.64
C LYS A 463 5.21 19.89 -20.41
N LEU A 464 6.25 20.08 -19.61
CA LEU A 464 6.35 19.57 -18.24
C LEU A 464 5.78 20.65 -17.30
N VAL A 465 5.00 20.22 -16.31
CA VAL A 465 4.53 21.04 -15.20
C VAL A 465 5.32 20.61 -13.97
N ASP A 466 5.95 21.55 -13.29
CA ASP A 466 6.60 21.33 -11.99
C ASP A 466 5.51 21.08 -10.92
N PRO A 467 5.50 19.92 -10.22
CA PRO A 467 4.45 19.57 -9.26
C PRO A 467 4.47 20.42 -7.98
N LEU A 468 5.57 21.10 -7.65
CA LEU A 468 5.70 21.82 -6.37
C LEU A 468 5.37 23.30 -6.46
N SER A 469 5.50 23.93 -7.64
CA SER A 469 5.33 25.39 -7.80
C SER A 469 4.04 25.81 -8.51
N GLY A 470 3.39 24.94 -9.26
CA GLY A 470 2.13 25.23 -9.96
C GLY A 470 2.19 26.34 -11.04
N GLU A 471 3.38 26.85 -11.39
CA GLU A 471 3.51 27.88 -12.41
C GLU A 471 3.30 27.32 -13.84
N ARG A 472 2.49 28.03 -14.63
CA ARG A 472 2.48 27.89 -16.09
C ARG A 472 3.49 28.87 -16.67
N GLU A 473 4.44 28.34 -17.44
CA GLU A 473 5.39 29.06 -18.30
C GLU A 473 6.45 29.95 -17.59
N LYS A 474 7.71 29.55 -17.67
CA LYS A 474 8.77 30.51 -17.99
C LYS A 474 8.81 30.67 -19.51
N HIS A 475 8.40 31.84 -20.00
CA HIS A 475 8.65 32.24 -21.38
C HIS A 475 10.17 32.29 -21.60
N PHE A 476 10.63 31.57 -22.62
CA PHE A 476 11.99 31.70 -23.14
C PHE A 476 12.04 33.00 -23.94
N ASP A 477 12.86 33.96 -23.52
CA ASP A 477 13.14 35.20 -24.25
C ASP A 477 14.18 34.89 -25.36
N PRO A 478 13.82 34.93 -26.66
CA PRO A 478 14.72 34.55 -27.74
C PRO A 478 15.90 35.52 -27.93
N GLU A 479 15.88 36.69 -27.30
CA GLU A 479 16.91 37.73 -27.49
C GLU A 479 17.98 37.76 -26.39
N LYS A 480 17.89 36.88 -25.37
CA LYS A 480 18.97 36.64 -24.40
C LYS A 480 19.63 35.28 -24.65
N GLU A 481 20.27 35.14 -25.80
CA GLU A 481 21.21 34.05 -26.05
C GLU A 481 22.45 34.20 -25.15
N ASP A 482 22.82 33.12 -24.47
CA ASP A 482 24.12 32.93 -23.82
C ASP A 482 25.24 33.17 -24.84
N ALA A 483 26.17 34.06 -24.51
CA ALA A 483 27.32 34.42 -25.34
C ALA A 483 28.15 33.19 -25.80
N ASN A 484 28.07 32.09 -25.06
CA ASN A 484 28.72 30.82 -25.42
C ASN A 484 28.05 30.12 -26.60
N ALA A 485 26.72 30.23 -26.76
CA ALA A 485 25.98 29.65 -27.89
C ALA A 485 26.19 30.43 -29.18
N VAL A 486 26.31 31.77 -29.09
CA VAL A 486 26.67 32.66 -30.20
C VAL A 486 28.11 32.42 -30.65
N ALA A 487 29.05 32.27 -29.71
CA ALA A 487 30.44 31.96 -30.00
C ALA A 487 30.60 30.57 -30.63
N ALA A 488 29.87 29.56 -30.14
CA ALA A 488 29.88 28.21 -30.70
C ALA A 488 29.29 28.20 -32.12
N ARG A 489 28.19 28.91 -32.39
CA ARG A 489 27.66 29.04 -33.76
C ARG A 489 28.62 29.77 -34.69
N ALA A 490 29.26 30.86 -34.26
CA ALA A 490 30.24 31.58 -35.06
C ALA A 490 31.51 30.72 -35.34
N PHE A 491 31.89 29.88 -34.38
CA PHE A 491 32.98 28.91 -34.51
C PHE A 491 32.64 27.79 -35.50
N TYR A 492 31.44 27.21 -35.42
CA TYR A 492 30.99 26.17 -36.36
C TYR A 492 30.65 26.71 -37.76
N LYS A 493 30.24 27.98 -37.89
CA LYS A 493 30.06 28.66 -39.19
C LYS A 493 31.39 28.94 -39.89
N ARG A 494 32.48 29.14 -39.13
CA ARG A 494 33.85 29.29 -39.65
C ARG A 494 34.53 27.96 -40.02
N LEU A 495 33.96 26.83 -39.60
CA LEU A 495 34.45 25.48 -39.93
C LEU A 495 33.68 24.80 -41.07
N GLY A 496 32.72 25.52 -41.68
CA GLY A 496 32.01 25.06 -42.87
C GLY A 496 32.90 25.12 -44.12
N ALA A 497 33.45 23.97 -44.50
CA ALA A 497 34.02 23.66 -45.81
C ALA A 497 35.09 24.64 -46.36
N GLY A 498 36.36 24.34 -46.12
CA GLY A 498 37.48 24.97 -46.84
C GLY A 498 38.74 25.07 -46.00
N GLU A 499 39.88 24.88 -46.63
CA GLU A 499 41.22 24.75 -46.05
C GLU A 499 41.74 26.04 -45.38
N ASP A 500 42.69 25.88 -44.43
CA ASP A 500 43.58 26.84 -43.74
C ASP A 500 43.11 27.59 -42.47
N ILE A 501 43.54 27.13 -41.27
CA ILE A 501 43.88 28.00 -40.11
C ILE A 501 45.06 27.45 -39.26
N ASP A 502 46.00 28.34 -38.94
CA ASP A 502 47.32 28.24 -38.29
C ASP A 502 47.31 27.98 -36.75
N ALA A 503 48.35 27.29 -36.25
CA ALA A 503 48.42 26.61 -34.95
C ALA A 503 49.40 27.24 -33.91
N SER A 504 49.73 28.53 -34.01
CA SER A 504 50.79 29.14 -33.18
C SER A 504 50.40 29.61 -31.77
N LEU A 505 49.15 29.45 -31.29
CA LEU A 505 48.62 30.37 -30.26
C LEU A 505 48.45 29.93 -28.79
N LEU A 506 48.67 28.69 -28.32
CA LEU A 506 48.28 28.37 -26.92
C LEU A 506 49.28 27.47 -26.15
N ASP A 507 50.38 28.05 -25.67
CA ASP A 507 51.27 27.49 -24.61
C ASP A 507 50.74 27.84 -23.22
N ALA A 508 51.07 26.98 -22.26
CA ALA A 508 51.25 27.23 -20.81
C ALA A 508 49.99 27.31 -19.92
N SER A 509 49.89 26.72 -18.72
CA SER A 509 50.42 25.51 -18.04
C SER A 509 49.73 25.43 -16.67
N LEU A 510 49.21 24.25 -16.29
CA LEU A 510 48.61 23.92 -14.98
C LEU A 510 49.30 22.64 -14.46
N VAL A 511 49.60 22.58 -13.15
CA VAL A 511 50.32 21.50 -12.42
C VAL A 511 49.41 20.94 -11.32
N VAL A 512 49.37 19.61 -11.11
CA VAL A 512 48.70 18.94 -9.97
C VAL A 512 49.52 17.70 -9.51
N GLU A 513 49.67 17.52 -8.18
CA GLU A 513 50.35 16.40 -7.49
C GLU A 513 49.37 15.26 -7.11
N VAL A 514 49.85 14.00 -7.00
CA VAL A 514 49.06 12.81 -6.63
C VAL A 514 49.75 12.01 -5.50
N PRO A 515 49.06 11.64 -4.40
CA PRO A 515 49.60 10.76 -3.35
C PRO A 515 49.28 9.26 -3.57
N GLY A 516 50.27 8.38 -3.36
CA GLY A 516 50.11 6.91 -3.27
C GLY A 516 51.17 6.11 -4.06
N VAL A 517 52.32 5.81 -3.46
CA VAL A 517 53.41 5.03 -4.08
C VAL A 517 54.01 4.07 -3.06
N GLU A 518 54.35 2.83 -3.44
CA GLU A 518 55.64 2.23 -3.07
C GLU A 518 56.08 1.09 -4.01
N GLY A 519 57.28 1.25 -4.57
CA GLY A 519 57.88 0.40 -5.60
C GLY A 519 58.91 1.15 -6.45
N GLN A 520 60.01 1.57 -5.81
CA GLN A 520 61.25 2.17 -6.32
C GLN A 520 61.21 3.13 -7.54
N ALA A 521 61.51 4.40 -7.21
CA ALA A 521 62.28 5.38 -7.98
C ALA A 521 61.69 5.90 -9.31
N ALA A 522 61.01 7.05 -9.23
CA ALA A 522 61.52 8.30 -9.82
C ALA A 522 60.60 9.46 -9.46
N ALA A 523 61.06 10.30 -8.52
CA ALA A 523 60.56 11.65 -8.39
C ALA A 523 60.89 12.43 -9.67
N GLY A 524 59.88 13.07 -10.27
CA GLY A 524 60.08 14.02 -11.36
C GLY A 524 58.98 15.06 -11.34
N ARG A 525 59.34 16.30 -11.00
CA ARG A 525 58.50 17.46 -11.32
C ARG A 525 58.61 17.73 -12.82
N TRP A 526 57.51 17.71 -13.55
CA TRP A 526 57.49 18.02 -14.97
C TRP A 526 56.66 19.27 -15.23
N GLN A 527 57.30 20.29 -15.81
CA GLN A 527 56.67 21.54 -16.24
C GLN A 527 56.68 21.63 -17.76
N GLY A 528 55.59 22.17 -18.32
CA GLY A 528 55.59 22.69 -19.69
C GLY A 528 55.23 21.67 -20.79
N ARG A 529 55.21 22.21 -22.02
CA ARG A 529 54.51 21.73 -23.23
C ARG A 529 54.88 20.35 -23.77
N THR A 530 55.82 19.62 -23.19
CA THR A 530 56.33 18.35 -23.72
C THR A 530 55.56 17.12 -23.25
N ALA A 531 54.92 17.13 -22.07
CA ALA A 531 54.17 15.97 -21.59
C ALA A 531 52.94 15.63 -22.44
N PHE A 532 52.23 16.66 -22.94
CA PHE A 532 51.04 16.46 -23.77
C PHE A 532 51.40 16.12 -25.22
N GLN A 533 52.53 16.60 -25.73
CA GLN A 533 52.96 16.28 -27.10
C GLN A 533 53.56 14.89 -27.22
N ASP A 534 54.23 14.35 -26.21
CA ASP A 534 54.66 12.95 -26.24
C ASP A 534 53.48 11.99 -26.00
N TYR A 535 52.51 12.37 -25.17
CA TYR A 535 51.22 11.67 -25.08
C TYR A 535 50.47 11.65 -26.43
N LEU A 536 50.41 12.80 -27.13
CA LEU A 536 49.76 12.89 -28.44
C LEU A 536 50.58 12.25 -29.59
N ARG A 537 51.91 12.23 -29.52
CA ARG A 537 52.76 11.54 -30.51
C ARG A 537 52.60 10.02 -30.42
N HIS A 538 52.33 9.47 -29.24
CA HIS A 538 51.98 8.05 -29.12
C HIS A 538 50.58 7.73 -29.67
N GLN A 539 49.64 8.69 -29.65
CA GLN A 539 48.27 8.51 -30.17
C GLN A 539 48.14 8.78 -31.69
N ARG A 540 49.05 9.52 -32.33
CA ARG A 540 48.95 9.95 -33.74
C ARG A 540 49.61 9.00 -34.77
N LYS A 541 49.39 7.70 -34.63
CA LYS A 541 49.59 6.70 -35.71
C LYS A 541 48.31 5.90 -36.05
N VAL A 542 47.13 6.43 -35.75
CA VAL A 542 45.82 5.88 -36.19
C VAL A 542 45.00 7.00 -36.85
N ARG A 543 44.40 6.70 -38.01
CA ARG A 543 43.67 7.63 -38.91
C ARG A 543 42.43 8.25 -38.23
N PRO A 544 41.97 9.45 -38.65
CA PRO A 544 40.91 10.21 -37.97
C PRO A 544 39.53 9.65 -38.33
N ALA A 545 39.16 8.57 -37.66
CA ALA A 545 37.78 8.24 -37.37
C ALA A 545 37.75 7.86 -35.89
N GLU A 546 36.71 8.30 -35.19
CA GLU A 546 36.47 8.04 -33.77
C GLU A 546 37.21 8.97 -32.79
N LYS A 547 36.47 9.96 -32.29
CA LYS A 547 36.67 10.47 -30.93
C LYS A 547 35.47 10.01 -30.12
N TRP A 548 35.78 9.16 -29.14
CA TRP A 548 34.90 8.54 -28.18
C TRP A 548 34.65 9.54 -27.05
N THR A 549 33.41 9.72 -26.65
CA THR A 549 33.03 10.45 -25.43
C THR A 549 32.19 9.49 -24.59
N VAL A 550 32.56 9.31 -23.32
CA VAL A 550 31.86 8.46 -22.35
C VAL A 550 31.01 9.38 -21.49
N ASP A 551 29.69 9.24 -21.57
CA ASP A 551 28.74 9.86 -20.65
C ASP A 551 27.79 8.77 -20.13
N TYR A 552 27.54 8.80 -18.81
CA TYR A 552 26.71 7.93 -17.96
C TYR A 552 27.41 6.74 -17.27
N VAL A 553 27.28 6.73 -15.93
CA VAL A 553 27.66 5.66 -14.98
C VAL A 553 26.41 5.32 -14.15
N MET A 554 26.09 4.03 -14.00
CA MET A 554 25.09 3.56 -13.03
C MET A 554 25.76 2.54 -12.09
N ALA A 555 25.52 2.69 -10.79
CA ALA A 555 25.91 1.74 -9.74
C ALA A 555 24.73 1.60 -8.74
N TYR A 556 24.58 0.44 -8.09
CA TYR A 556 23.51 0.15 -7.11
C TYR A 556 24.11 -0.23 -5.73
N GLY A 557 23.50 0.26 -4.65
CA GLY A 557 23.81 -0.02 -3.23
C GLY A 557 22.90 0.79 -2.28
N ASP A 558 22.80 0.38 -1.00
CA ASP A 558 21.72 0.73 -0.05
C ASP A 558 21.53 2.21 0.34
N ASP A 559 22.31 3.16 -0.19
CA ASP A 559 22.06 4.60 -0.06
C ASP A 559 22.40 5.31 -1.39
N LEU A 560 21.38 5.82 -2.10
CA LEU A 560 21.59 6.40 -3.45
C LEU A 560 20.89 7.75 -3.67
N SER A 561 21.72 8.75 -3.97
CA SER A 561 21.36 10.01 -4.64
C SER A 561 22.23 10.20 -5.88
N ILE A 562 21.67 10.70 -6.97
CA ILE A 562 22.36 10.90 -8.26
C ILE A 562 23.18 12.20 -8.24
N GLY A 563 24.51 12.08 -8.27
CA GLY A 563 25.43 13.19 -8.60
C GLY A 563 26.84 13.10 -7.96
N GLY A 564 27.89 13.04 -8.79
CA GLY A 564 29.29 13.33 -8.39
C GLY A 564 30.25 12.15 -8.22
N ARG A 565 31.56 12.40 -8.40
CA ARG A 565 32.67 11.44 -8.19
C ARG A 565 32.73 10.95 -6.73
N ARG A 566 32.78 9.63 -6.51
CA ARG A 566 33.12 8.99 -5.22
C ARG A 566 34.05 7.79 -5.40
N THR A 567 34.69 7.39 -4.30
CA THR A 567 35.52 6.19 -4.14
C THR A 567 34.68 5.06 -3.52
N LEU A 568 34.81 3.82 -4.01
CA LEU A 568 34.02 2.66 -3.60
C LEU A 568 34.68 1.87 -2.44
N PRO A 569 33.90 1.25 -1.53
CA PRO A 569 34.43 0.43 -0.43
C PRO A 569 34.90 -0.97 -0.90
N VAL A 570 35.87 -1.54 -0.17
CA VAL A 570 36.49 -2.85 -0.45
C VAL A 570 35.77 -3.93 0.36
N GLY A 571 35.20 -4.96 -0.30
CA GLY A 571 34.65 -6.15 0.36
C GLY A 571 33.25 -6.62 -0.05
N GLU A 572 32.57 -5.92 -0.98
CA GLU A 572 31.24 -6.27 -1.48
C GLU A 572 31.26 -6.50 -3.01
N GLU A 573 30.35 -7.33 -3.54
CA GLU A 573 30.20 -7.61 -4.99
C GLU A 573 29.59 -6.42 -5.74
N TRP A 574 30.14 -6.05 -6.90
CA TRP A 574 29.65 -4.94 -7.73
C TRP A 574 29.84 -5.20 -9.23
N TYR A 575 29.03 -4.51 -10.04
CA TYR A 575 29.03 -4.56 -11.50
C TYR A 575 29.24 -3.17 -12.10
N LEU A 576 30.15 -3.06 -13.08
CA LEU A 576 30.41 -1.83 -13.82
C LEU A 576 30.02 -2.01 -15.30
N HIS A 577 29.13 -1.16 -15.79
CA HIS A 577 28.82 -1.06 -17.22
C HIS A 577 29.39 0.23 -17.82
N LEU A 578 30.15 0.08 -18.90
CA LEU A 578 30.68 1.19 -19.70
C LEU A 578 29.87 1.29 -21.00
N LEU A 579 29.25 2.45 -21.22
CA LEU A 579 28.47 2.75 -22.42
C LEU A 579 29.30 3.60 -23.38
N THR A 580 29.35 3.21 -24.66
CA THR A 580 29.87 4.04 -25.74
C THR A 580 28.75 4.53 -26.64
N MET A 581 28.75 5.84 -26.89
CA MET A 581 27.85 6.52 -27.82
C MET A 581 28.53 6.90 -29.14
N LYS A 582 27.82 6.80 -30.27
CA LYS A 582 28.20 7.36 -31.58
C LYS A 582 26.97 7.96 -32.26
N GLY A 583 26.99 9.27 -32.54
CA GLY A 583 25.90 9.97 -33.25
C GLY A 583 24.56 9.97 -32.51
N GLY A 584 24.57 10.02 -31.17
CA GLY A 584 23.35 9.98 -30.35
C GLY A 584 22.75 8.58 -30.15
N LYS A 585 23.45 7.51 -30.57
CA LYS A 585 23.04 6.12 -30.36
C LYS A 585 24.12 5.35 -29.61
N ILE A 586 23.71 4.44 -28.73
CA ILE A 586 24.63 3.49 -28.08
C ILE A 586 25.14 2.53 -29.14
N VAL A 587 26.46 2.43 -29.26
CA VAL A 587 27.09 1.54 -30.24
C VAL A 587 27.91 0.43 -29.58
N ARG A 588 28.18 0.53 -28.27
CA ARG A 588 28.83 -0.53 -27.49
C ARG A 588 28.43 -0.41 -26.03
N VAL A 589 28.15 -1.55 -25.41
CA VAL A 589 27.98 -1.70 -23.96
C VAL A 589 28.99 -2.73 -23.51
N GLU A 590 29.86 -2.37 -22.58
CA GLU A 590 30.79 -3.31 -21.96
C GLU A 590 30.35 -3.57 -20.53
N GLU A 591 30.48 -4.81 -20.10
CA GLU A 591 30.16 -5.28 -18.76
C GLU A 591 31.47 -5.81 -18.19
N VAL A 592 31.87 -5.31 -17.03
CA VAL A 592 33.01 -5.83 -16.26
C VAL A 592 32.40 -6.46 -15.02
N LEU A 593 32.38 -7.80 -15.00
CA LEU A 593 31.77 -8.60 -13.95
C LEU A 593 32.75 -8.92 -12.80
N ASP A 594 32.22 -8.73 -11.59
CA ASP A 594 32.39 -9.46 -10.32
C ASP A 594 33.78 -9.79 -9.76
N GLY A 595 34.04 -9.29 -8.56
CA GLY A 595 35.10 -9.76 -7.66
C GLY A 595 34.68 -11.05 -6.96
N GLY A 596 34.45 -12.13 -7.70
CA GLY A 596 33.84 -13.33 -7.12
C GLY A 596 34.20 -14.70 -7.69
N ALA A 597 34.49 -14.89 -8.99
CA ALA A 597 34.74 -16.27 -9.49
C ALA A 597 35.45 -16.38 -10.86
N TRP A 598 36.78 -16.28 -10.89
CA TRP A 598 37.59 -17.10 -11.80
C TRP A 598 38.98 -17.33 -11.18
N ARG A 599 39.19 -18.55 -10.67
CA ARG A 599 40.52 -19.11 -10.42
C ARG A 599 40.72 -20.24 -11.42
N GLY A 600 41.59 -20.03 -12.39
CA GLY A 600 42.02 -21.08 -13.31
C GLY A 600 43.00 -20.53 -14.32
N GLU A 601 44.29 -20.83 -14.13
CA GLU A 601 45.27 -20.68 -15.20
C GLU A 601 44.86 -21.54 -16.40
N GLY A 602 44.90 -20.95 -17.61
CA GLY A 602 44.65 -21.66 -18.86
C GLY A 602 43.78 -20.86 -19.81
N ALA A 603 44.40 -20.03 -20.66
CA ALA A 603 43.71 -19.38 -21.77
C ALA A 603 43.19 -20.44 -22.76
N PRO A 604 41.92 -20.38 -23.21
CA PRO A 604 41.56 -20.97 -24.50
C PRO A 604 42.12 -20.07 -25.59
N GLY A 605 42.92 -20.65 -26.48
CA GLY A 605 43.60 -19.96 -27.58
C GLY A 605 42.66 -19.39 -28.66
N PRO A 606 43.23 -18.72 -29.68
CA PRO A 606 42.53 -17.88 -30.66
C PRO A 606 41.46 -18.60 -31.50
N GLU A 607 41.35 -19.92 -31.44
CA GLU A 607 40.36 -20.71 -32.18
C GLU A 607 39.00 -20.82 -31.48
N ALA A 608 38.88 -20.47 -30.20
CA ALA A 608 37.58 -20.36 -29.52
C ALA A 608 36.86 -19.03 -29.80
N ALA A 609 37.60 -17.99 -30.22
CA ALA A 609 37.07 -16.66 -30.50
C ALA A 609 36.37 -16.56 -31.87
N SER A 610 36.62 -17.50 -32.79
CA SER A 610 35.94 -17.55 -34.10
C SER A 610 34.60 -18.29 -34.08
N LEU A 611 34.26 -18.97 -32.98
CA LEU A 611 32.99 -19.69 -32.81
C LEU A 611 31.93 -18.91 -31.99
N LEU A 612 32.28 -17.77 -31.39
CA LEU A 612 31.36 -16.96 -30.56
C LEU A 612 30.80 -15.71 -31.27
N VAL A 613 31.30 -15.34 -32.45
CA VAL A 613 30.85 -14.12 -33.18
C VAL A 613 30.02 -14.45 -34.44
N GLN A 614 29.82 -15.72 -34.78
CA GLN A 614 28.97 -16.12 -35.91
C GLN A 614 27.68 -16.86 -35.53
N HIS A 615 27.41 -17.08 -34.24
CA HIS A 615 26.26 -17.87 -33.81
C HIS A 615 25.03 -17.11 -33.30
N ASP A 616 25.03 -15.77 -33.22
CA ASP A 616 23.92 -15.07 -32.55
C ASP A 616 23.49 -13.72 -33.17
N ALA A 617 23.81 -13.44 -34.44
CA ALA A 617 23.23 -12.26 -35.10
C ALA A 617 21.74 -12.47 -35.42
N THR A 618 21.35 -13.71 -35.74
CA THR A 618 19.96 -14.09 -36.04
C THR A 618 19.14 -14.18 -34.76
N GLN A 619 19.65 -14.85 -33.73
CA GLN A 619 18.95 -15.05 -32.46
C GLN A 619 18.88 -13.76 -31.62
N ALA A 620 19.92 -12.90 -31.61
CA ALA A 620 19.80 -11.54 -31.06
C ALA A 620 18.74 -10.70 -31.81
N LYS A 621 18.64 -10.81 -33.14
CA LYS A 621 17.61 -10.12 -33.92
C LYS A 621 16.20 -10.65 -33.65
N GLU A 622 16.05 -11.95 -33.44
CA GLU A 622 14.81 -12.61 -33.03
C GLU A 622 14.40 -12.20 -31.60
N ASN A 623 15.31 -12.21 -30.63
CA ASN A 623 15.07 -11.73 -29.27
C ASN A 623 14.64 -10.25 -29.27
N GLY A 624 15.31 -9.41 -30.06
CA GLY A 624 14.91 -8.02 -30.27
C GLY A 624 13.53 -7.89 -30.90
N GLN A 625 13.13 -8.81 -31.80
CA GLN A 625 11.78 -8.83 -32.35
C GLN A 625 10.75 -9.29 -31.31
N LEU A 626 11.07 -10.28 -30.47
CA LEU A 626 10.21 -10.73 -29.38
C LEU A 626 9.94 -9.61 -28.36
N MET A 627 10.94 -8.77 -28.06
CA MET A 627 10.79 -7.59 -27.19
C MET A 627 9.98 -6.47 -27.87
N ARG A 628 10.13 -6.26 -29.19
CA ARG A 628 9.29 -5.31 -29.94
C ARG A 628 7.83 -5.76 -29.98
N ASP A 629 7.59 -7.03 -30.25
CA ASP A 629 6.26 -7.62 -30.23
C ASP A 629 5.62 -7.51 -28.84
N LEU A 630 6.40 -7.63 -27.76
CA LEU A 630 5.94 -7.34 -26.39
C LEU A 630 5.43 -5.89 -26.29
N TYR A 631 6.23 -4.92 -26.71
CA TYR A 631 5.84 -3.51 -26.63
C TYR A 631 4.64 -3.20 -27.53
N GLU A 632 4.57 -3.79 -28.71
CA GLU A 632 3.40 -3.65 -29.59
C GLU A 632 2.14 -4.27 -29.00
N ALA A 633 2.23 -5.45 -28.37
CA ALA A 633 1.11 -6.08 -27.66
C ALA A 633 0.60 -5.23 -26.50
N TRP A 634 1.53 -4.57 -25.80
CA TRP A 634 1.22 -3.68 -24.70
C TRP A 634 0.59 -2.35 -25.18
N VAL A 635 1.20 -1.67 -26.15
CA VAL A 635 0.76 -0.36 -26.66
C VAL A 635 -0.55 -0.46 -27.44
N ARG A 636 -0.76 -1.53 -28.23
CA ARG A 636 -1.91 -1.59 -29.14
C ARG A 636 -3.17 -2.21 -28.55
N LYS A 637 -3.09 -3.15 -27.59
CA LYS A 637 -4.30 -3.90 -27.14
C LYS A 637 -4.28 -4.50 -25.71
N ALA A 638 -3.36 -4.14 -24.81
CA ALA A 638 -3.31 -4.72 -23.44
C ALA A 638 -3.45 -6.27 -23.41
N ASP A 639 -2.83 -6.94 -24.39
CA ASP A 639 -2.92 -8.39 -24.60
C ASP A 639 -1.75 -9.07 -23.89
N ILE A 640 -1.72 -8.92 -22.56
CA ILE A 640 -0.60 -9.34 -21.70
C ILE A 640 -0.35 -10.86 -21.76
N GLU A 641 -1.30 -11.61 -22.27
CA GLU A 641 -1.26 -13.06 -22.30
C GLU A 641 -0.52 -13.61 -23.51
N LYS A 642 -0.62 -12.94 -24.66
CA LYS A 642 0.30 -13.17 -25.78
C LYS A 642 1.75 -12.92 -25.39
N PHE A 643 1.97 -12.07 -24.39
CA PHE A 643 3.29 -11.83 -23.83
C PHE A 643 3.73 -12.91 -22.83
N ILE A 644 2.87 -13.32 -21.90
CA ILE A 644 3.17 -14.37 -20.91
C ILE A 644 3.50 -15.71 -21.59
N VAL A 645 2.85 -16.05 -22.71
CA VAL A 645 3.18 -17.25 -23.51
C VAL A 645 4.61 -17.23 -24.09
N ARG A 646 5.21 -16.05 -24.19
CA ARG A 646 6.60 -15.84 -24.62
C ARG A 646 7.59 -15.81 -23.45
N CYS A 647 7.13 -15.94 -22.21
CA CYS A 647 7.97 -16.05 -21.02
C CYS A 647 8.26 -17.51 -20.68
N ALA A 648 9.39 -17.76 -20.01
CA ALA A 648 9.72 -19.08 -19.48
C ALA A 648 8.84 -19.39 -18.24
N PRO A 649 8.51 -20.67 -17.96
CA PRO A 649 7.69 -21.05 -16.80
C PRO A 649 8.24 -20.53 -15.46
N ASP A 650 9.57 -20.43 -15.36
CA ASP A 650 10.36 -19.97 -14.22
C ASP A 650 10.79 -18.50 -14.34
N VAL A 651 10.12 -17.70 -15.19
CA VAL A 651 10.51 -16.31 -15.46
C VAL A 651 10.66 -15.48 -14.18
N VAL A 652 11.71 -14.67 -14.09
CA VAL A 652 11.91 -13.69 -13.02
C VAL A 652 11.63 -12.30 -13.55
N TRP A 653 10.65 -11.61 -12.97
CA TRP A 653 10.28 -10.24 -13.30
C TRP A 653 10.61 -9.33 -12.14
N LYS A 654 11.41 -8.30 -12.37
CA LYS A 654 11.89 -7.42 -11.31
C LYS A 654 11.68 -5.97 -11.71
N ILE A 655 11.06 -5.19 -10.84
CA ILE A 655 11.03 -3.73 -10.94
C ILE A 655 11.90 -3.18 -9.82
N ASN A 656 13.00 -2.52 -10.18
CA ASN A 656 13.90 -1.94 -9.20
C ASN A 656 13.33 -0.62 -8.67
N GLY A 657 13.21 -0.52 -7.36
CA GLY A 657 12.74 0.67 -6.68
C GLY A 657 12.58 0.44 -5.18
N PRO A 658 12.38 1.51 -4.40
CA PRO A 658 12.14 1.44 -2.96
C PRO A 658 10.82 0.71 -2.65
N LYS A 659 10.77 -0.04 -1.55
CA LYS A 659 9.60 -0.85 -1.13
C LYS A 659 8.31 -0.03 -0.93
N GLN A 660 8.45 1.29 -0.82
CA GLN A 660 7.37 2.25 -0.69
C GLN A 660 6.59 2.44 -2.00
N LEU A 661 7.16 2.07 -3.15
CA LEU A 661 6.45 2.05 -4.43
C LEU A 661 5.58 0.79 -4.56
N PRO A 662 4.30 0.94 -4.93
CA PRO A 662 3.34 -0.17 -4.92
C PRO A 662 3.62 -1.26 -5.98
N PHE A 663 4.53 -1.02 -6.92
CA PHE A 663 4.91 -1.92 -8.01
C PHE A 663 6.42 -2.20 -8.07
N ALA A 664 7.21 -1.79 -7.07
CA ALA A 664 8.60 -2.21 -6.95
C ALA A 664 8.68 -3.59 -6.28
N GLY A 665 9.53 -4.48 -6.77
CA GLY A 665 9.62 -5.84 -6.25
C GLY A 665 10.07 -6.87 -7.27
N GLU A 666 9.94 -8.14 -6.90
CA GLU A 666 10.32 -9.28 -7.73
C GLU A 666 9.19 -10.33 -7.74
N TRP A 667 8.86 -10.81 -8.94
CA TRP A 667 7.83 -11.79 -9.22
C TRP A 667 8.45 -12.98 -9.96
N ARG A 668 8.28 -14.19 -9.43
CA ARG A 668 8.87 -15.41 -9.99
C ARG A 668 7.79 -16.35 -10.50
N GLY A 669 7.99 -16.84 -11.72
CA GLY A 669 7.06 -17.70 -12.45
C GLY A 669 5.93 -16.91 -13.13
N LEU A 670 5.35 -17.52 -14.17
CA LEU A 670 4.33 -16.90 -15.03
C LEU A 670 3.14 -16.34 -14.24
N ASP A 671 2.71 -17.05 -13.19
CA ASP A 671 1.58 -16.64 -12.34
C ASP A 671 1.86 -15.33 -11.59
N ALA A 672 3.08 -15.16 -11.08
CA ALA A 672 3.45 -13.95 -10.34
C ALA A 672 3.59 -12.75 -11.30
N VAL A 673 4.13 -12.97 -12.50
CA VAL A 673 4.25 -11.94 -13.53
C VAL A 673 2.87 -11.48 -14.02
N LEU A 674 1.91 -12.38 -14.19
CA LEU A 674 0.54 -12.00 -14.56
C LEU A 674 -0.13 -11.14 -13.49
N VAL A 675 0.03 -11.49 -12.20
CA VAL A 675 -0.49 -10.70 -11.09
C VAL A 675 0.14 -9.30 -11.07
N PHE A 676 1.46 -9.21 -11.25
CA PHE A 676 2.14 -7.92 -11.38
C PHE A 676 1.46 -7.02 -12.42
N TRP A 677 1.21 -7.55 -13.62
CA TRP A 677 0.61 -6.76 -14.70
C TRP A 677 -0.85 -6.37 -14.44
N GLN A 678 -1.62 -7.22 -13.76
CA GLN A 678 -3.00 -6.90 -13.34
C GLN A 678 -3.01 -5.78 -12.29
N ASP A 679 -2.11 -5.86 -11.32
CA ASP A 679 -1.97 -4.86 -10.27
C ASP A 679 -1.47 -3.53 -10.84
N LEU A 680 -0.50 -3.58 -11.76
CA LEU A 680 0.03 -2.42 -12.46
C LEU A 680 -1.09 -1.68 -13.22
N ALA A 681 -1.97 -2.40 -13.91
CA ALA A 681 -3.13 -1.82 -14.60
C ALA A 681 -4.19 -1.22 -13.65
N ALA A 682 -4.22 -1.63 -12.38
CA ALA A 682 -5.15 -1.10 -11.38
C ALA A 682 -4.65 0.20 -10.72
N ILE A 683 -3.34 0.46 -10.79
CA ILE A 683 -2.69 1.61 -10.14
C ILE A 683 -2.10 2.61 -11.13
N MET A 684 -1.95 2.25 -12.40
CA MET A 684 -1.33 3.09 -13.43
C MET A 684 -2.25 3.25 -14.65
N ASP A 685 -2.50 4.49 -15.07
CA ASP A 685 -3.26 4.83 -16.27
C ASP A 685 -2.30 5.30 -17.38
N PHE A 686 -1.93 4.40 -18.29
CA PHE A 686 -0.94 4.68 -19.34
C PHE A 686 -1.50 5.57 -20.45
N HIS A 687 -0.81 6.68 -20.73
CA HIS A 687 -1.16 7.62 -21.79
C HIS A 687 -0.27 7.49 -23.01
N GLU A 688 1.03 7.27 -22.79
CA GLU A 688 2.04 7.24 -23.84
C GLU A 688 3.16 6.29 -23.45
N PHE A 689 3.73 5.58 -24.41
CA PHE A 689 4.89 4.71 -24.25
C PHE A 689 5.76 4.82 -25.50
N TRP A 690 7.05 4.98 -25.33
CA TRP A 690 7.99 5.08 -26.45
C TRP A 690 9.28 4.32 -26.15
N ILE A 691 9.92 3.87 -27.24
CA ILE A 691 11.23 3.21 -27.23
C ILE A 691 12.17 4.07 -28.05
N ASP A 692 13.19 4.62 -27.39
CA ASP A 692 14.25 5.40 -28.01
C ASP A 692 15.32 4.51 -28.65
N ALA A 693 15.63 3.39 -28.01
CA ALA A 693 16.55 2.39 -28.53
C ALA A 693 16.21 0.98 -28.06
N LEU A 694 16.45 0.01 -28.94
CA LEU A 694 16.43 -1.41 -28.61
C LEU A 694 17.75 -2.03 -29.06
N ILE A 695 18.49 -2.62 -28.12
CA ILE A 695 19.84 -3.14 -28.34
C ILE A 695 19.84 -4.61 -27.96
N SER A 696 20.06 -5.48 -28.94
CA SER A 696 20.09 -6.93 -28.72
C SER A 696 21.55 -7.41 -28.73
N ARG A 697 21.95 -8.13 -27.68
CA ARG A 697 23.28 -8.71 -27.51
C ARG A 697 23.17 -10.10 -26.92
N GLY A 698 23.37 -11.13 -27.76
CA GLY A 698 23.22 -12.52 -27.33
C GLY A 698 21.80 -12.83 -26.87
N ASP A 699 21.68 -13.39 -25.67
CA ASP A 699 20.41 -13.65 -25.01
C ASP A 699 19.75 -12.40 -24.41
N GLN A 700 20.44 -11.27 -24.33
CA GLN A 700 19.90 -10.06 -23.70
C GLN A 700 19.38 -9.04 -24.72
N VAL A 701 18.28 -8.39 -24.36
CA VAL A 701 17.70 -7.25 -25.06
C VAL A 701 17.54 -6.10 -24.08
N PHE A 702 18.21 -4.99 -24.39
CA PHE A 702 18.13 -3.75 -23.64
C PHE A 702 17.18 -2.80 -24.36
N SER A 703 16.21 -2.27 -23.63
CA SER A 703 15.25 -1.30 -24.13
C SER A 703 15.40 -0.01 -23.35
N LEU A 704 15.62 1.06 -24.09
CA LEU A 704 15.68 2.41 -23.55
C LEU A 704 14.50 3.18 -24.10
N GLY A 705 13.79 3.88 -23.22
CA GLY A 705 12.61 4.62 -23.59
C GLY A 705 12.02 5.34 -22.41
N GLY A 706 10.73 5.62 -22.50
CA GLY A 706 9.98 6.17 -21.39
C GLY A 706 8.49 6.02 -21.59
N PHE A 707 7.75 6.43 -20.58
CA PHE A 707 6.30 6.47 -20.64
C PHE A 707 5.74 7.74 -20.00
N ARG A 708 4.48 8.02 -20.32
CA ARG A 708 3.64 8.97 -19.59
C ARG A 708 2.45 8.24 -19.03
N SER A 709 2.19 8.50 -17.75
CA SER A 709 1.08 7.89 -17.06
C SER A 709 0.47 8.83 -16.03
N THR A 710 -0.69 8.46 -15.50
CA THR A 710 -1.24 9.00 -14.27
C THR A 710 -1.28 7.92 -13.22
N ALA A 711 -0.66 8.18 -12.07
CA ALA A 711 -0.78 7.34 -10.89
C ALA A 711 -2.24 7.40 -10.43
N ILE A 712 -2.99 6.31 -10.59
CA ILE A 712 -4.43 6.24 -10.28
C ILE A 712 -4.71 6.57 -8.79
N PRO A 713 -3.89 6.13 -7.81
CA PRO A 713 -4.17 6.39 -6.39
C PRO A 713 -4.14 7.88 -6.01
N THR A 714 -3.24 8.66 -6.59
CA THR A 714 -2.99 10.07 -6.28
C THR A 714 -3.52 11.02 -7.34
N ASN A 715 -3.85 10.49 -8.53
CA ASN A 715 -4.21 11.22 -9.74
C ASN A 715 -3.11 12.20 -10.21
N ILE A 716 -1.85 11.92 -9.90
CA ILE A 716 -0.68 12.70 -10.34
C ILE A 716 -0.22 12.16 -11.69
N ALA A 717 -0.19 13.03 -12.70
CA ALA A 717 0.40 12.72 -14.00
C ALA A 717 1.91 12.86 -13.93
N TYR A 718 2.63 11.88 -14.47
CA TYR A 718 4.08 11.82 -14.44
C TYR A 718 4.64 11.18 -15.71
N SER A 719 5.94 11.34 -15.92
CA SER A 719 6.67 10.79 -17.06
C SER A 719 8.00 10.27 -16.57
N ASP A 720 8.27 8.99 -16.79
CA ASP A 720 9.47 8.33 -16.28
C ASP A 720 10.27 7.69 -17.44
N PRO A 721 11.57 7.99 -17.57
CA PRO A 721 12.45 7.21 -18.43
C PRO A 721 12.73 5.83 -17.83
N PHE A 722 12.90 4.82 -18.67
CA PHE A 722 13.29 3.48 -18.22
C PHE A 722 14.48 2.92 -18.98
N LEU A 723 15.18 2.02 -18.29
CA LEU A 723 15.98 0.97 -18.90
C LEU A 723 15.36 -0.37 -18.54
N GLN A 724 14.95 -1.15 -19.54
CA GLN A 724 14.44 -2.49 -19.34
C GLN A 724 15.42 -3.50 -19.94
N VAL A 725 15.66 -4.60 -19.23
CA VAL A 725 16.57 -5.66 -19.66
C VAL A 725 15.83 -6.98 -19.67
N GLY A 726 15.62 -7.54 -20.86
CA GLY A 726 15.05 -8.87 -21.05
C GLY A 726 16.12 -9.89 -21.42
N THR A 727 16.26 -10.97 -20.66
CA THR A 727 17.16 -12.11 -20.95
C THR A 727 16.34 -13.29 -21.45
N TYR A 728 16.67 -13.82 -22.62
CA TYR A 728 15.90 -14.82 -23.35
C TYR A 728 16.66 -16.14 -23.48
N ARG A 729 16.05 -17.25 -23.06
CA ARG A 729 16.60 -18.60 -23.30
C ARG A 729 15.62 -19.43 -24.10
N GLN A 730 16.12 -20.14 -25.11
CA GLN A 730 15.32 -20.98 -26.01
C GLN A 730 14.10 -20.24 -26.61
N GLY A 731 14.29 -18.96 -26.97
CA GLY A 731 13.23 -18.12 -27.55
C GLY A 731 12.15 -17.66 -26.56
N ARG A 732 12.38 -17.82 -25.25
CA ARG A 732 11.47 -17.35 -24.19
C ARG A 732 12.17 -16.39 -23.23
N LEU A 733 11.45 -15.36 -22.79
CA LEU A 733 11.93 -14.41 -21.78
C LEU A 733 12.06 -15.11 -20.42
N GLN A 734 13.27 -15.27 -19.93
CA GLN A 734 13.55 -15.92 -18.65
C GLN A 734 13.75 -14.89 -17.52
N HIS A 735 14.34 -13.74 -17.80
CA HIS A 735 14.49 -12.68 -16.80
C HIS A 735 14.11 -11.33 -17.41
N PHE A 736 13.35 -10.53 -16.69
CA PHE A 736 13.03 -9.15 -17.05
C PHE A 736 13.32 -8.26 -15.86
N ILE A 737 14.10 -7.20 -16.08
CA ILE A 737 14.43 -6.22 -15.06
C ILE A 737 14.08 -4.84 -15.61
N ASP A 738 13.27 -4.10 -14.86
CA ASP A 738 12.93 -2.71 -15.13
C ASP A 738 13.67 -1.78 -14.17
N TYR A 739 14.27 -0.74 -14.74
CA TYR A 739 14.96 0.31 -14.03
C TYR A 739 14.26 1.63 -14.36
N LEU A 740 13.56 2.18 -13.37
CA LEU A 740 12.82 3.45 -13.40
C LEU A 740 13.54 4.50 -12.55
N ASP A 741 13.18 5.78 -12.65
CA ASP A 741 13.62 6.79 -11.67
C ASP A 741 12.68 6.79 -10.45
N PRO A 742 13.07 6.13 -9.34
CA PRO A 742 12.17 5.95 -8.20
C PRO A 742 11.73 7.27 -7.56
N ARG A 743 12.42 8.39 -7.81
CA ARG A 743 12.03 9.72 -7.29
C ARG A 743 10.79 10.24 -8.01
N ILE A 744 10.70 10.03 -9.31
CA ILE A 744 9.56 10.46 -10.13
C ILE A 744 8.34 9.63 -9.74
N ASP A 745 8.51 8.30 -9.67
CA ASP A 745 7.47 7.39 -9.21
C ASP A 745 7.05 7.66 -7.76
N LEU A 746 7.98 7.96 -6.84
CA LEU A 746 7.62 8.26 -5.44
C LEU A 746 6.84 9.57 -5.34
N ALA A 747 7.26 10.62 -6.05
CA ALA A 747 6.50 11.87 -6.11
C ALA A 747 5.08 11.66 -6.67
N ALA A 748 4.92 10.70 -7.59
CA ALA A 748 3.62 10.36 -8.16
C ALA A 748 2.75 9.50 -7.22
N TYR A 749 3.27 8.45 -6.60
CA TYR A 749 2.45 7.48 -5.83
C TYR A 749 2.42 7.71 -4.32
N ARG A 750 3.47 8.33 -3.77
CA ARG A 750 3.68 8.58 -2.34
C ARG A 750 4.26 9.98 -2.13
N PRO A 751 3.56 11.06 -2.53
CA PRO A 751 4.03 12.43 -2.32
C PRO A 751 4.28 12.73 -0.83
N ASP A 752 3.58 12.03 0.06
CA ASP A 752 3.74 12.08 1.51
C ASP A 752 5.07 11.51 2.04
N VAL A 753 5.75 10.68 1.25
CA VAL A 753 7.08 10.11 1.56
C VAL A 753 8.19 10.83 0.77
N TYR A 754 7.81 11.45 -0.34
CA TYR A 754 8.72 12.20 -1.21
C TYR A 754 9.08 13.57 -0.63
N GLU A 755 8.10 14.27 -0.04
CA GLU A 755 8.31 15.49 0.79
C GLU A 755 9.05 15.18 2.09
#